data_AF-A0A1N6GCQ9-F1
#
_entry.id   AF-A0A1N6GCQ9-F1
#
_cell.length_a   1.000
_cell.length_b   1.000
_cell.length_c   1.000
_cell.angle_alpha   90.00
_cell.angle_beta   90.00
_cell.angle_gamma   90.00
#
_symmetry.space_group_name_H-M   'P 1'
#
loop_
_entity.id
_entity.type
_entity.pdbx_description
1 polymer ?
#
loop_
_entity_poly.entity_id
_entity_poly.type
_entity_poly.pdbx_seq_one_letter_code
_entity_poly.pdbx_strand_id
1 'polypeptide(L)'
;MMRLLITLVLTLLTTWANAEDPLPVDQAFEFQGVTVENGQPVAHWRIADSYYLYRDKLKFSASQGTVEPQLPRADIKDDPIFGKTPVYHRNLDVPLTIKGAAGEVKLTIGYQGCWEGGVCYPPQTRTVSVTLPEQAAADQAHGDNPLAALQSLITPDGSDDDEPLPVDKAFAFSTEQKDDVLSLRWAIAPKYYLYKDKIKLTPGTGLKLGSWALPPADIKDDPIFGKTEVYHRGLAIEVPVSGSGTLTVHYQGCWEGGVCYPPQEKTLTIKAAAAVTTSAEQAPPRQAETAPKGPASQAASAMQARQDGALSETDQITETLKHSGFWVIIGTFFIFGLLLAFTPCVFPMIPILSSIIVGQGEQITPRRAFVLSLTYVLAMAVAYTVAGVLAGLFGANLQQALQNPWVLGAFSLVFVALALSMFGFYELQLPASLQTRINALANKQKGGTLTGVAIMGVLSALIVGPCVAPPLAGALIYIGQTGDAVLGGAALFAMSMGMGLPLIVAGTLGGKYLPRAGGWMDAVKAVFGVVMLGLALWIADRILPDWLSVLGWALLAISSAIYLGALEPVGEKSGWWKLWKALGVALLVWGIVLLIGLARGTPDLLTPLKPVSGGTAAATASAHDLFEKIDSFEQLQARLGQGKPVLLDFYADWCVSCKEMERFTFSDPQVQTLMKQFVTLQADVTANTAEHKALMKKLGIIGPPAILFFDPLGREIKALRVVGTQSPEEFAATLRKALAGRR
;
A
#
# COMPACT_ATOMS: atom_id res chain seq x y z
N MET A 1 -1.76 -19.13 -41.15
CA MET A 1 -1.48 -18.17 -40.06
C MET A 1 -2.31 -18.41 -38.80
N MET A 2 -3.65 -18.30 -38.84
CA MET A 2 -4.51 -18.37 -37.63
C MET A 2 -4.38 -19.69 -36.84
N ARG A 3 -4.31 -20.84 -37.53
CA ARG A 3 -4.08 -22.14 -36.87
C ARG A 3 -2.72 -22.24 -36.19
N LEU A 4 -1.68 -21.62 -36.79
CA LEU A 4 -0.33 -21.60 -36.24
C LEU A 4 -0.25 -20.70 -35.01
N LEU A 5 -0.99 -19.58 -35.01
CA LEU A 5 -1.12 -18.66 -33.87
C LEU A 5 -1.92 -19.29 -32.72
N ILE A 6 -2.99 -20.04 -33.03
CA ILE A 6 -3.79 -20.74 -32.03
C ILE A 6 -3.01 -21.92 -31.45
N THR A 7 -2.27 -22.69 -32.25
CA THR A 7 -1.36 -23.71 -31.68
C THR A 7 -0.24 -23.08 -30.87
N LEU A 8 0.31 -21.93 -31.28
CA LEU A 8 1.34 -21.22 -30.54
C LEU A 8 0.80 -20.71 -29.19
N VAL A 9 -0.41 -20.13 -29.18
CA VAL A 9 -1.11 -19.64 -27.97
C VAL A 9 -1.55 -20.81 -27.08
N LEU A 10 -1.99 -21.94 -27.64
CA LEU A 10 -2.38 -23.12 -26.87
C LEU A 10 -1.17 -23.85 -26.29
N THR A 11 -0.03 -23.90 -27.01
CA THR A 11 1.24 -24.40 -26.45
C THR A 11 1.79 -23.44 -25.39
N LEU A 12 1.63 -22.13 -25.58
CA LEU A 12 1.96 -21.10 -24.59
C LEU A 12 1.02 -21.11 -23.38
N LEU A 13 -0.19 -21.70 -23.47
CA LEU A 13 -1.10 -21.86 -22.33
C LEU A 13 -0.82 -23.16 -21.56
N THR A 14 -0.38 -24.23 -22.24
CA THR A 14 -0.05 -25.50 -21.57
C THR A 14 1.31 -25.49 -20.85
N THR A 15 2.24 -24.62 -21.24
CA THR A 15 3.51 -24.45 -20.51
C THR A 15 3.36 -23.70 -19.19
N TRP A 16 2.22 -23.06 -18.92
CA TRP A 16 1.92 -22.38 -17.65
C TRP A 16 1.14 -23.26 -16.66
N ALA A 17 1.06 -24.57 -16.91
CA ALA A 17 0.43 -25.52 -15.99
C ALA A 17 1.44 -26.33 -15.15
N ASN A 18 2.74 -26.01 -15.23
CA ASN A 18 3.79 -26.58 -14.38
C ASN A 18 4.78 -25.49 -13.94
N ALA A 19 4.29 -24.42 -13.32
CA ALA A 19 5.11 -23.71 -12.36
C ALA A 19 4.75 -24.33 -11.00
N GLU A 20 5.64 -25.16 -10.44
CA GLU A 20 5.54 -25.48 -9.02
C GLU A 20 5.54 -24.15 -8.27
N ASP A 21 4.47 -23.89 -7.51
CA ASP A 21 4.40 -22.69 -6.69
C ASP A 21 5.61 -22.67 -5.74
N PRO A 22 6.32 -21.53 -5.60
CA PRO A 22 7.48 -21.43 -4.74
C PRO A 22 7.11 -21.79 -3.29
N LEU A 23 7.89 -22.69 -2.68
CA LEU A 23 7.68 -23.15 -1.31
C LEU A 23 7.78 -21.97 -0.34
N PRO A 24 6.99 -21.94 0.75
CA PRO A 24 7.20 -20.99 1.82
C PRO A 24 8.65 -21.02 2.34
N VAL A 25 9.20 -19.86 2.73
CA VAL A 25 10.60 -19.70 3.16
C VAL A 25 11.05 -20.76 4.16
N ASP A 26 10.21 -21.09 5.14
CA ASP A 26 10.53 -22.03 6.21
C ASP A 26 10.56 -23.49 5.76
N GLN A 27 9.95 -23.79 4.60
CA GLN A 27 10.02 -25.10 3.94
C GLN A 27 11.15 -25.13 2.91
N ALA A 28 11.45 -23.98 2.27
CA ALA A 28 12.55 -23.84 1.30
C ALA A 28 13.93 -23.86 1.97
N PHE A 29 14.05 -23.20 3.13
CA PHE A 29 15.28 -23.05 3.93
C PHE A 29 14.99 -23.40 5.40
N GLU A 30 14.75 -24.67 5.67
CA GLU A 30 14.46 -25.17 7.01
C GLU A 30 15.71 -25.03 7.90
N PHE A 31 15.72 -24.00 8.75
CA PHE A 31 16.77 -23.79 9.73
C PHE A 31 16.52 -24.68 10.96
N GLN A 32 17.41 -25.66 11.18
CA GLN A 32 17.24 -26.69 12.21
C GLN A 32 17.74 -26.25 13.60
N GLY A 33 18.35 -25.06 13.69
CA GLY A 33 18.90 -24.50 14.92
C GLY A 33 20.42 -24.59 15.01
N VAL A 34 20.93 -24.37 16.21
CA VAL A 34 22.36 -24.46 16.53
C VAL A 34 22.57 -25.56 17.56
N THR A 35 23.37 -26.57 17.22
CA THR A 35 23.78 -27.64 18.16
C THR A 35 25.20 -27.37 18.63
N VAL A 36 25.60 -27.90 19.79
CA VAL A 36 26.98 -27.79 20.28
C VAL A 36 27.65 -29.14 20.10
N GLU A 37 28.50 -29.26 19.07
CA GLU A 37 29.28 -30.45 18.78
C GLU A 37 30.74 -30.20 19.19
N ASN A 38 31.30 -31.07 20.04
CA ASN A 38 32.69 -30.94 20.53
C ASN A 38 33.03 -29.56 21.13
N GLY A 39 32.06 -28.91 21.79
CA GLY A 39 32.23 -27.59 22.41
C GLY A 39 32.17 -26.41 21.42
N GLN A 40 31.89 -26.66 20.14
CA GLN A 40 31.69 -25.63 19.13
C GLN A 40 30.22 -25.57 18.68
N PRO A 41 29.58 -24.39 18.67
CA PRO A 41 28.25 -24.25 18.09
C PRO A 41 28.27 -24.44 16.58
N VAL A 42 27.42 -25.30 16.05
CA VAL A 42 27.23 -25.56 14.61
C VAL A 42 25.80 -25.21 14.22
N ALA A 43 25.64 -24.34 13.23
CA ALA A 43 24.34 -23.94 12.70
C ALA A 43 23.96 -24.83 11.51
N HIS A 44 22.75 -25.39 11.52
CA HIS A 44 22.30 -26.39 10.55
C HIS A 44 21.14 -25.89 9.68
N TRP A 45 21.23 -26.12 8.37
CA TRP A 45 20.15 -25.87 7.41
C TRP A 45 19.86 -27.09 6.55
N ARG A 46 18.57 -27.28 6.27
CA ARG A 46 18.07 -28.15 5.20
C ARG A 46 17.38 -27.31 4.13
N ILE A 47 17.95 -27.34 2.94
CA ILE A 47 17.54 -26.57 1.76
C ILE A 47 16.79 -27.54 0.83
N ALA A 48 15.57 -27.18 0.43
CA ALA A 48 14.76 -27.98 -0.47
C ALA A 48 15.41 -28.15 -1.86
N ASP A 49 15.01 -29.19 -2.59
CA ASP A 49 15.50 -29.43 -3.96
C ASP A 49 15.11 -28.25 -4.88
N SER A 50 16.03 -27.83 -5.74
CA SER A 50 15.92 -26.62 -6.57
C SER A 50 15.94 -25.27 -5.83
N TYR A 51 16.43 -25.24 -4.58
CA TYR A 51 16.71 -24.01 -3.83
C TYR A 51 18.20 -23.90 -3.48
N TYR A 52 18.66 -22.67 -3.23
CA TYR A 52 20.05 -22.39 -2.84
C TYR A 52 20.19 -21.18 -1.93
N LEU A 53 21.15 -21.22 -1.01
CA LEU A 53 21.52 -20.10 -0.14
C LEU A 53 22.80 -19.42 -0.64
N TYR A 54 22.85 -18.08 -0.60
CA TYR A 54 24.07 -17.35 -0.96
C TYR A 54 25.07 -17.34 0.19
N ARG A 55 26.30 -17.76 -0.10
CA ARG A 55 27.39 -17.73 0.89
C ARG A 55 27.64 -16.31 1.42
N ASP A 56 27.65 -15.32 0.53
CA ASP A 56 27.96 -13.92 0.88
C ASP A 56 26.81 -13.20 1.63
N LYS A 57 25.65 -13.86 1.77
CA LYS A 57 24.48 -13.35 2.50
C LYS A 57 24.24 -14.07 3.82
N LEU A 58 25.13 -14.96 4.23
CA LEU A 58 25.14 -15.54 5.57
C LEU A 58 25.82 -14.57 6.53
N LYS A 59 25.07 -14.07 7.52
CA LYS A 59 25.54 -13.15 8.56
C LYS A 59 25.35 -13.77 9.93
N PHE A 60 26.35 -13.62 10.79
CA PHE A 60 26.34 -14.17 12.14
C PHE A 60 26.75 -13.07 13.13
N SER A 61 25.95 -12.86 14.15
CA SER A 61 26.28 -11.97 15.26
C SER A 61 25.88 -12.61 16.59
N ALA A 62 26.59 -12.23 17.67
CA ALA A 62 26.28 -12.66 19.02
C ALA A 62 25.98 -11.45 19.90
N SER A 63 25.15 -11.63 20.92
CA SER A 63 24.90 -10.62 21.95
C SER A 63 26.15 -10.27 22.74
N GLN A 64 27.11 -11.19 22.82
CA GLN A 64 28.41 -11.03 23.47
C GLN A 64 29.47 -11.82 22.70
N GLY A 65 30.67 -11.23 22.57
CA GLY A 65 31.79 -11.83 21.84
C GLY A 65 31.72 -11.64 20.32
N THR A 66 32.81 -12.00 19.64
CA THR A 66 32.94 -11.96 18.18
C THR A 66 32.68 -13.35 17.61
N VAL A 67 31.78 -13.45 16.63
CA VAL A 67 31.47 -14.70 15.93
C VAL A 67 32.27 -14.78 14.64
N GLU A 68 33.15 -15.78 14.53
CA GLU A 68 33.85 -16.14 13.30
C GLU A 68 33.22 -17.42 12.71
N PRO A 69 32.43 -17.32 11.63
CA PRO A 69 31.85 -18.48 10.97
C PRO A 69 32.87 -19.18 10.07
N GLN A 70 32.98 -20.51 10.19
CA GLN A 70 33.76 -21.34 9.27
C GLN A 70 32.86 -21.82 8.12
N LEU A 71 32.83 -21.04 7.03
CA LEU A 71 32.00 -21.35 5.88
C LEU A 71 32.60 -22.50 5.05
N PRO A 72 31.87 -23.61 4.79
CA PRO A 72 32.36 -24.71 3.96
C PRO A 72 32.51 -24.29 2.50
N ARG A 73 33.16 -25.12 1.68
CA ARG A 73 33.34 -24.84 0.25
C ARG A 73 31.98 -24.71 -0.44
N ALA A 74 31.75 -23.59 -1.12
CA ALA A 74 30.53 -23.31 -1.87
C ALA A 74 30.69 -23.63 -3.36
N ASP A 75 29.59 -23.94 -4.01
CA ASP A 75 29.51 -24.13 -5.45
C ASP A 75 29.32 -22.78 -6.16
N ILE A 76 29.97 -22.56 -7.31
CA ILE A 76 29.81 -21.31 -8.06
C ILE A 76 28.61 -21.47 -9.00
N LYS A 77 27.55 -20.69 -8.76
CA LYS A 77 26.35 -20.64 -9.61
C LYS A 77 26.32 -19.30 -10.34
N ASP A 78 26.01 -19.34 -11.64
CA ASP A 78 25.77 -18.14 -12.43
C ASP A 78 24.31 -17.72 -12.26
N ASP A 79 24.07 -16.79 -11.34
CA ASP A 79 22.75 -16.32 -10.96
C ASP A 79 22.26 -15.22 -11.93
N PRO A 80 21.00 -15.25 -12.42
CA PRO A 80 20.50 -14.25 -13.36
C PRO A 80 20.48 -12.81 -12.83
N ILE A 81 20.43 -12.64 -11.50
CA ILE A 81 20.32 -11.35 -10.82
C ILE A 81 21.70 -10.88 -10.32
N PHE A 82 22.48 -11.79 -9.74
CA PHE A 82 23.75 -11.45 -9.07
C PHE A 82 25.02 -11.92 -9.81
N GLY A 83 24.88 -12.62 -10.94
CA GLY A 83 25.98 -13.22 -11.69
C GLY A 83 26.63 -14.40 -10.95
N LYS A 84 27.90 -14.67 -11.27
CA LYS A 84 28.66 -15.78 -10.66
C LYS A 84 28.86 -15.59 -9.17
N THR A 85 28.06 -16.28 -8.36
CA THR A 85 28.05 -16.19 -6.90
C THR A 85 28.24 -17.55 -6.25
N PRO A 86 28.95 -17.63 -5.11
CA PRO A 86 29.06 -18.86 -4.34
C PRO A 86 27.75 -19.18 -3.59
N VAL A 87 27.22 -20.39 -3.78
CA VAL A 87 25.95 -20.85 -3.22
C VAL A 87 26.07 -22.23 -2.55
N TYR A 88 25.11 -22.54 -1.68
CA TYR A 88 24.96 -23.84 -1.02
C TYR A 88 23.63 -24.50 -1.40
N HIS A 89 23.65 -25.83 -1.55
CA HIS A 89 22.50 -26.66 -1.88
C HIS A 89 22.33 -27.79 -0.85
N ARG A 90 21.08 -28.27 -0.70
CA ARG A 90 20.69 -29.41 0.15
C ARG A 90 20.95 -29.24 1.64
N ASN A 91 22.18 -29.43 2.12
CA ASN A 91 22.50 -29.34 3.55
C ASN A 91 23.67 -28.39 3.74
N LEU A 92 23.57 -27.52 4.74
CA LEU A 92 24.62 -26.59 5.10
C LEU A 92 24.83 -26.64 6.61
N ASP A 93 26.05 -27.00 7.00
CA ASP A 93 26.50 -26.99 8.39
C ASP A 93 27.62 -25.94 8.50
N VAL A 94 27.41 -24.96 9.38
CA VAL A 94 28.38 -23.86 9.60
C VAL A 94 28.86 -23.89 11.04
N PRO A 95 30.10 -24.37 11.29
CA PRO A 95 30.74 -24.24 12.59
C PRO A 95 31.00 -22.76 12.92
N LEU A 96 30.66 -22.36 14.14
CA LEU A 96 30.78 -20.98 14.64
C LEU A 96 31.82 -20.95 15.76
N THR A 97 32.86 -20.14 15.60
CA THR A 97 33.82 -19.87 16.68
C THR A 97 33.43 -18.58 17.38
N ILE A 98 33.06 -18.64 18.65
CA ILE A 98 32.67 -17.46 19.44
C ILE A 98 33.81 -17.12 20.40
N LYS A 99 34.46 -15.98 20.18
CA LYS A 99 35.56 -15.48 21.03
C LYS A 99 35.05 -14.43 22.01
N GLY A 100 35.45 -14.53 23.28
CA GLY A 100 35.15 -13.52 24.30
C GLY A 100 33.73 -13.58 24.89
N ALA A 101 33.06 -14.73 24.82
CA ALA A 101 31.76 -14.96 25.42
C ALA A 101 31.76 -16.27 26.22
N ALA A 102 31.07 -16.28 27.37
CA ALA A 102 30.91 -17.44 28.23
C ALA A 102 29.47 -17.47 28.77
N GLY A 103 28.91 -18.67 28.96
CA GLY A 103 27.53 -18.85 29.42
C GLY A 103 26.48 -18.84 28.29
N GLU A 104 25.28 -18.34 28.59
CA GLU A 104 24.17 -18.29 27.63
C GLU A 104 24.31 -17.08 26.70
N VAL A 105 24.53 -17.34 25.41
CA VAL A 105 24.74 -16.32 24.37
C VAL A 105 23.59 -16.36 23.38
N LYS A 106 23.01 -15.19 23.04
CA LYS A 106 22.03 -15.08 21.97
C LYS A 106 22.74 -14.88 20.64
N LEU A 107 22.58 -15.83 19.73
CA LEU A 107 23.09 -15.78 18.37
C LEU A 107 22.00 -15.31 17.42
N THR A 108 22.30 -14.30 16.61
CA THR A 108 21.44 -13.80 15.53
C THR A 108 22.07 -14.20 14.20
N ILE A 109 21.30 -14.92 13.39
CA ILE A 109 21.74 -15.54 12.14
C ILE A 109 20.88 -14.98 11.02
N GLY A 110 21.51 -14.27 10.08
CA GLY A 110 20.90 -13.76 8.87
C GLY A 110 21.23 -14.64 7.67
N TYR A 111 20.25 -14.98 6.83
CA TYR A 111 20.48 -15.75 5.61
C TYR A 111 19.54 -15.34 4.48
N GLN A 112 19.95 -15.55 3.23
CA GLN A 112 19.14 -15.28 2.05
C GLN A 112 19.39 -16.34 0.98
N GLY A 113 18.34 -16.73 0.26
CA GLY A 113 18.42 -17.67 -0.84
C GLY A 113 17.36 -17.45 -1.90
N CYS A 114 17.48 -18.19 -3.00
CA CYS A 114 16.56 -18.15 -4.12
C CYS A 114 16.18 -19.54 -4.60
N TRP A 115 15.06 -19.58 -5.31
CA TRP A 115 14.60 -20.72 -6.08
C TRP A 115 15.18 -20.67 -7.48
N GLU A 116 15.55 -21.82 -8.04
CA GLU A 116 16.11 -21.92 -9.40
C GLU A 116 15.14 -21.44 -10.49
N GLY A 117 13.84 -21.36 -10.21
CA GLY A 117 12.83 -20.78 -11.10
C GLY A 117 12.78 -19.24 -11.11
N GLY A 118 13.73 -18.55 -10.45
CA GLY A 118 13.94 -17.10 -10.56
C GLY A 118 13.27 -16.25 -9.47
N VAL A 119 12.75 -16.87 -8.40
CA VAL A 119 12.16 -16.16 -7.26
C VAL A 119 13.17 -16.12 -6.12
N CYS A 120 13.53 -14.92 -5.68
CA CYS A 120 14.43 -14.68 -4.57
C CYS A 120 13.68 -14.26 -3.32
N TYR A 121 14.03 -14.86 -2.18
CA TYR A 121 13.38 -14.56 -0.91
C TYR A 121 14.06 -13.36 -0.23
N PRO A 122 13.30 -12.56 0.54
CA PRO A 122 13.89 -11.48 1.33
C PRO A 122 14.81 -12.05 2.42
N PRO A 123 15.81 -11.27 2.90
CA PRO A 123 16.72 -11.70 3.96
C PRO A 123 15.98 -12.14 5.22
N GLN A 124 16.29 -13.33 5.72
CA GLN A 124 15.70 -13.94 6.90
C GLN A 124 16.62 -13.76 8.09
N THR A 125 16.04 -13.55 9.28
CA THR A 125 16.81 -13.44 10.54
C THR A 125 16.25 -14.38 11.59
N ARG A 126 17.09 -15.22 12.19
CA ARG A 126 16.74 -16.15 13.26
C ARG A 126 17.60 -15.88 14.49
N THR A 127 16.99 -15.85 15.66
CA THR A 127 17.70 -15.68 16.94
C THR A 127 17.58 -16.97 17.77
N VAL A 128 18.72 -17.53 18.18
CA VAL A 128 18.80 -18.76 18.98
C VAL A 128 19.65 -18.50 20.21
N SER A 129 19.28 -19.05 21.36
CA SER A 129 20.09 -18.99 22.59
C SER A 129 20.92 -20.26 22.69
N VAL A 130 22.24 -20.11 22.86
CA VAL A 130 23.18 -21.24 22.95
C VAL A 130 24.00 -21.10 24.23
N THR A 131 24.09 -22.18 24.99
CA THR A 131 24.94 -22.25 26.19
C THR A 131 26.31 -22.76 25.80
N LEU A 132 27.33 -21.91 25.93
CA LEU A 132 28.72 -22.27 25.67
C LEU A 132 29.32 -22.98 26.89
N PRO A 133 30.07 -24.09 26.71
CA PRO A 133 30.76 -24.75 27.81
C PRO A 133 31.88 -23.84 28.34
N GLU A 134 31.98 -23.74 29.66
CA GLU A 134 33.00 -22.97 30.37
C GLU A 134 34.35 -23.71 30.25
N GLN A 135 35.08 -23.49 29.16
CA GLN A 135 36.42 -24.05 28.97
C GLN A 135 37.50 -22.99 29.22
N ALA A 136 38.04 -23.06 30.43
CA ALA A 136 39.41 -22.82 30.86
C ALA A 136 40.16 -21.65 30.19
N ALA A 137 40.10 -20.51 30.88
CA ALA A 137 41.18 -19.53 30.86
C ALA A 137 42.50 -20.19 31.29
N ALA A 138 43.37 -20.48 30.33
CA ALA A 138 44.81 -20.57 30.57
C ALA A 138 45.56 -20.43 29.24
N ASP A 139 46.54 -19.53 29.32
CA ASP A 139 47.82 -19.51 28.61
C ASP A 139 48.13 -18.38 27.60
N GLN A 140 49.15 -17.61 28.02
CA GLN A 140 50.08 -16.72 27.29
C GLN A 140 49.50 -15.34 26.88
N ALA A 141 49.67 -14.24 27.64
CA ALA A 141 50.86 -13.58 28.19
C ALA A 141 51.85 -13.01 27.15
N HIS A 142 52.05 -11.69 27.27
CA HIS A 142 53.20 -10.85 26.85
C HIS A 142 53.38 -10.50 25.36
N GLY A 143 53.30 -9.19 25.11
CA GLY A 143 53.69 -8.54 23.88
C GLY A 143 53.45 -7.04 23.97
N ASP A 144 54.23 -6.35 24.82
CA ASP A 144 54.30 -4.89 24.85
C ASP A 144 54.56 -4.35 23.44
N ASN A 145 53.58 -3.64 22.88
CA ASN A 145 53.78 -2.90 21.64
C ASN A 145 53.40 -1.42 21.88
N PRO A 146 54.39 -0.53 22.12
CA PRO A 146 54.15 0.87 22.47
C PRO A 146 53.53 1.71 21.32
N LEU A 147 53.30 1.12 20.15
CA LEU A 147 52.55 1.73 19.05
C LEU A 147 51.01 1.68 19.24
N ALA A 148 50.48 0.71 19.98
CA ALA A 148 49.02 0.58 20.17
C ALA A 148 48.46 1.67 21.11
N ALA A 149 49.24 2.11 22.10
CA ALA A 149 48.87 3.19 23.01
C ALA A 149 48.74 4.55 22.29
N LEU A 150 49.52 4.77 21.22
CA LEU A 150 49.47 6.01 20.43
C LEU A 150 48.34 6.01 19.40
N GLN A 151 47.83 4.84 19.00
CA GLN A 151 46.69 4.72 18.09
C GLN A 151 45.34 4.94 18.78
N SER A 152 45.27 4.63 20.09
CA SER A 152 44.09 4.87 20.93
C SER A 152 43.82 6.36 21.27
N LEU A 153 44.74 7.26 20.92
CA LEU A 153 44.61 8.70 21.13
C LEU A 153 44.15 9.47 19.88
N ILE A 154 43.90 8.79 18.75
CA ILE A 154 43.62 9.43 17.45
C ILE A 154 42.23 9.06 16.87
N THR A 155 41.47 8.15 17.48
CA THR A 155 40.12 7.80 17.02
C THR A 155 39.07 8.22 18.05
N PRO A 156 38.23 9.24 17.77
CA PRO A 156 37.08 9.52 18.60
C PRO A 156 36.05 8.40 18.43
N ASP A 157 35.54 7.91 19.57
CA ASP A 157 34.45 6.95 19.69
C ASP A 157 33.32 7.21 18.68
N GLY A 158 33.11 6.21 17.82
CA GLY A 158 31.96 6.11 16.94
C GLY A 158 31.40 4.70 17.07
N SER A 159 30.54 4.49 18.05
CA SER A 159 29.63 3.35 18.08
C SER A 159 28.73 3.42 16.84
N ASP A 160 28.99 2.56 15.85
CA ASP A 160 28.12 2.36 14.70
C ASP A 160 26.87 1.56 15.14
N ASP A 161 25.89 2.28 15.69
CA ASP A 161 24.49 1.85 15.64
C ASP A 161 23.94 2.30 14.28
N ASP A 162 23.85 1.38 13.32
CA ASP A 162 23.24 1.55 11.99
C ASP A 162 21.69 1.56 12.08
N GLU A 163 21.12 2.14 13.14
CA GLU A 163 19.69 2.36 13.29
C GLU A 163 19.40 3.87 13.44
N PRO A 164 18.51 4.44 12.61
CA PRO A 164 18.22 5.87 12.66
C PRO A 164 17.60 6.25 14.02
N LEU A 165 18.19 7.24 14.68
CA LEU A 165 17.76 7.75 15.98
C LEU A 165 16.36 8.37 15.90
N PRO A 166 15.53 8.30 16.95
CA PRO A 166 14.30 9.08 17.02
C PRO A 166 14.57 10.60 16.87
N VAL A 167 13.65 11.33 16.22
CA VAL A 167 13.80 12.78 15.90
C VAL A 167 14.25 13.61 17.10
N ASP A 168 13.64 13.43 18.27
CA ASP A 168 13.96 14.24 19.46
C ASP A 168 15.38 13.94 20.02
N LYS A 169 15.97 12.78 19.68
CA LYS A 169 17.37 12.45 20.00
C LYS A 169 18.34 12.88 18.90
N ALA A 170 17.92 12.79 17.64
CA ALA A 170 18.69 13.24 16.48
C ALA A 170 18.85 14.77 16.46
N PHE A 171 17.78 15.49 16.83
CA PHE A 171 17.70 16.94 16.86
C PHE A 171 17.12 17.40 18.20
N ALA A 172 17.92 17.33 19.26
CA ALA A 172 17.48 17.74 20.59
C ALA A 172 17.27 19.26 20.63
N PHE A 173 16.01 19.68 20.55
CA PHE A 173 15.58 21.08 20.55
C PHE A 173 15.35 21.59 21.96
N SER A 174 15.97 22.71 22.29
CA SER A 174 15.85 23.38 23.59
C SER A 174 15.68 24.88 23.40
N THR A 175 14.97 25.49 24.36
CA THR A 175 14.61 26.90 24.31
C THR A 175 14.90 27.55 25.64
N GLU A 176 15.58 28.69 25.61
CA GLU A 176 15.89 29.49 26.78
C GLU A 176 15.46 30.93 26.50
N GLN A 177 14.53 31.47 27.29
CA GLN A 177 14.11 32.86 27.18
C GLN A 177 14.83 33.67 28.25
N LYS A 178 15.60 34.67 27.82
CA LYS A 178 16.26 35.63 28.69
C LYS A 178 15.81 37.03 28.28
N ASP A 179 15.02 37.67 29.13
CA ASP A 179 14.40 38.97 28.88
C ASP A 179 13.61 38.98 27.54
N ASP A 180 13.96 39.90 26.63
CA ASP A 180 13.36 40.04 25.29
C ASP A 180 14.10 39.22 24.21
N VAL A 181 15.02 38.32 24.59
CA VAL A 181 15.77 37.46 23.65
C VAL A 181 15.45 35.98 23.89
N LEU A 182 14.95 35.32 22.85
CA LEU A 182 14.70 33.89 22.83
C LEU A 182 15.87 33.16 22.17
N SER A 183 16.58 32.31 22.93
CA SER A 183 17.62 31.44 22.42
C SER A 183 17.03 30.08 22.05
N LEU A 184 17.10 29.74 20.75
CA LEU A 184 16.70 28.45 20.20
C LEU A 184 17.95 27.62 19.91
N ARG A 185 18.08 26.45 20.53
CA ARG A 185 19.26 25.58 20.37
C ARG A 185 18.85 24.18 19.93
N TRP A 186 19.49 23.70 18.88
CA TRP A 186 19.45 22.33 18.42
C TRP A 186 20.80 21.67 18.67
N ALA A 187 20.83 20.59 19.45
CA ALA A 187 21.97 19.68 19.48
C ALA A 187 21.73 18.58 18.43
N ILE A 188 22.63 18.49 17.45
CA ILE A 188 22.49 17.57 16.31
C ILE A 188 23.43 16.38 16.53
N ALA A 189 22.88 15.17 16.53
CA ALA A 189 23.65 13.96 16.75
C ALA A 189 24.69 13.72 15.64
N PRO A 190 25.79 12.96 15.90
CA PRO A 190 26.75 12.59 14.88
C PRO A 190 26.08 11.86 13.71
N LYS A 191 26.49 12.16 12.47
CA LYS A 191 25.87 11.69 11.21
C LYS A 191 24.46 12.24 10.90
N TYR A 192 24.03 13.33 11.54
CA TYR A 192 22.78 14.03 11.22
C TYR A 192 23.04 15.48 10.79
N TYR A 193 22.10 16.06 10.05
CA TYR A 193 22.18 17.45 9.59
C TYR A 193 20.79 18.11 9.47
N LEU A 194 20.74 19.42 9.71
CA LEU A 194 19.54 20.26 9.53
C LEU A 194 19.68 21.14 8.28
N TYR A 195 18.62 21.27 7.49
CA TYR A 195 18.63 22.16 6.32
C TYR A 195 18.39 23.61 6.72
N LYS A 196 19.28 24.52 6.27
CA LYS A 196 19.17 25.95 6.55
C LYS A 196 17.90 26.58 5.98
N ASP A 197 17.51 26.21 4.77
CA ASP A 197 16.33 26.75 4.06
C ASP A 197 14.98 26.22 4.61
N LYS A 198 15.02 25.17 5.44
CA LYS A 198 13.83 24.56 6.07
C LYS A 198 13.58 25.04 7.49
N ILE A 199 14.43 25.90 8.05
CA ILE A 199 14.23 26.49 9.37
C ILE A 199 13.37 27.76 9.21
N LYS A 200 12.14 27.72 9.72
CA LYS A 200 11.19 28.85 9.64
C LYS A 200 10.57 29.13 11.00
N LEU A 201 10.47 30.42 11.33
CA LEU A 201 9.86 30.91 12.56
C LEU A 201 8.58 31.67 12.21
N THR A 202 7.43 31.15 12.65
CA THR A 202 6.11 31.74 12.37
C THR A 202 5.53 32.30 13.68
N PRO A 203 5.40 33.64 13.83
CA PRO A 203 4.81 34.22 15.02
C PRO A 203 3.28 34.09 14.99
N GLY A 204 2.70 33.72 16.14
CA GLY A 204 1.26 33.74 16.38
C GLY A 204 0.71 35.14 16.70
N THR A 205 -0.60 35.24 16.86
CA THR A 205 -1.29 36.51 17.15
C THR A 205 -0.77 37.14 18.44
N GLY A 206 -0.21 38.36 18.37
CA GLY A 206 0.29 39.11 19.52
C GLY A 206 1.81 39.08 19.74
N LEU A 207 2.55 38.29 18.95
CA LEU A 207 4.01 38.20 19.03
C LEU A 207 4.67 38.86 17.80
N LYS A 208 5.65 39.75 18.03
CA LYS A 208 6.51 40.31 16.97
C LYS A 208 7.93 39.78 17.11
N LEU A 209 8.51 39.34 16.00
CA LEU A 209 9.91 38.89 15.91
C LEU A 209 10.77 40.04 15.41
N GLY A 210 11.90 40.29 16.08
CA GLY A 210 12.95 41.20 15.62
C GLY A 210 13.78 40.60 14.50
N SER A 211 14.81 41.32 14.06
CA SER A 211 15.76 40.81 13.07
C SER A 211 16.57 39.65 13.66
N TRP A 212 16.43 38.46 13.07
CA TRP A 212 17.23 37.28 13.38
C TRP A 212 17.97 36.84 12.12
N ALA A 213 19.12 36.20 12.29
CA ALA A 213 19.91 35.67 11.19
C ALA A 213 20.37 34.26 11.52
N LEU A 214 20.45 33.44 10.47
CA LEU A 214 21.02 32.10 10.55
C LEU A 214 22.56 32.20 10.42
N PRO A 215 23.34 31.48 11.25
CA PRO A 215 24.79 31.46 11.13
C PRO A 215 25.23 30.86 9.79
N PRO A 216 26.49 31.07 9.35
CA PRO A 216 27.01 30.42 8.14
C PRO A 216 26.87 28.89 8.25
N ALA A 217 26.48 28.24 7.15
CA ALA A 217 26.22 26.81 7.06
C ALA A 217 27.18 26.15 6.08
N ASP A 218 27.36 24.84 6.22
CA ASP A 218 28.20 24.05 5.34
C ASP A 218 27.44 23.71 4.05
N ILE A 219 28.10 23.72 2.89
CA ILE A 219 27.48 23.30 1.63
C ILE A 219 27.63 21.78 1.51
N LYS A 220 26.51 21.07 1.49
CA LYS A 220 26.43 19.61 1.29
C LYS A 220 25.71 19.31 -0.01
N ASP A 221 26.24 18.38 -0.79
CA ASP A 221 25.56 17.84 -1.98
C ASP A 221 24.67 16.69 -1.53
N ASP A 222 23.38 16.97 -1.39
CA ASP A 222 22.37 16.03 -0.91
C ASP A 222 21.83 15.20 -2.09
N PRO A 223 21.71 13.86 -1.97
CA PRO A 223 21.22 13.01 -3.06
C PRO A 223 19.80 13.34 -3.53
N ILE A 224 18.97 13.93 -2.67
CA ILE A 224 17.56 14.26 -2.92
C ILE A 224 17.41 15.72 -3.36
N PHE A 225 18.13 16.64 -2.71
CA PHE A 225 17.96 18.09 -2.90
C PHE A 225 19.11 18.79 -3.64
N GLY A 226 20.17 18.08 -3.99
CA GLY A 226 21.39 18.63 -4.60
C GLY A 226 22.20 19.50 -3.61
N LYS A 227 22.97 20.45 -4.13
CA LYS A 227 23.80 21.36 -3.32
C LYS A 227 22.92 22.26 -2.42
N THR A 228 22.92 21.95 -1.13
CA THR A 228 22.14 22.64 -0.09
C THR A 228 23.03 23.08 1.06
N GLU A 229 22.60 24.12 1.78
CA GLU A 229 23.28 24.60 2.98
C GLU A 229 22.72 23.87 4.22
N VAL A 230 23.59 23.24 5.01
CA VAL A 230 23.23 22.39 6.14
C VAL A 230 24.05 22.69 7.39
N TYR A 231 23.49 22.37 8.57
CA TYR A 231 24.17 22.45 9.86
C TYR A 231 24.49 21.06 10.40
N HIS A 232 25.74 20.86 10.81
CA HIS A 232 26.21 19.68 11.53
C HIS A 232 26.53 20.02 12.99
N ARG A 233 26.41 19.03 13.89
CA ARG A 233 26.76 19.10 15.33
C ARG A 233 25.87 19.99 16.20
N GLY A 234 25.35 21.10 15.69
CA GLY A 234 24.42 21.94 16.43
C GLY A 234 24.07 23.25 15.73
N LEU A 235 23.00 23.89 16.19
CA LEU A 235 22.56 25.21 15.72
C LEU A 235 22.06 26.01 16.92
N ALA A 236 22.50 27.27 17.04
CA ALA A 236 21.98 28.21 18.02
C ALA A 236 21.53 29.49 17.30
N ILE A 237 20.31 29.92 17.55
CA ILE A 237 19.74 31.15 16.99
C ILE A 237 19.22 32.00 18.15
N GLU A 238 19.55 33.29 18.13
CA GLU A 238 18.99 34.28 19.05
C GLU A 238 17.95 35.11 18.31
N VAL A 239 16.73 35.12 18.84
CA VAL A 239 15.58 35.77 18.23
C VAL A 239 15.03 36.80 19.21
N PRO A 240 15.19 38.10 18.93
CA PRO A 240 14.53 39.14 19.73
C PRO A 240 13.01 39.00 19.58
N VAL A 241 12.30 38.94 20.70
CA VAL A 241 10.84 38.77 20.77
C VAL A 241 10.22 39.96 21.49
N SER A 242 9.09 40.47 20.99
CA SER A 242 8.32 41.51 21.66
C SER A 242 6.84 41.15 21.71
N GLY A 243 6.27 41.20 22.91
CA GLY A 243 4.87 40.82 23.17
C GLY A 243 4.74 39.45 23.81
N SER A 244 3.50 38.96 23.88
CA SER A 244 3.17 37.64 24.41
C SER A 244 2.29 36.91 23.41
N GLY A 245 2.57 35.63 23.20
CA GLY A 245 1.90 34.84 22.17
C GLY A 245 2.61 33.52 21.92
N THR A 246 2.15 32.79 20.91
CA THR A 246 2.76 31.52 20.51
C THR A 246 3.78 31.71 19.39
N LEU A 247 4.90 31.00 19.45
CA LEU A 247 5.88 30.92 18.35
C LEU A 247 5.90 29.49 17.83
N THR A 248 5.65 29.30 16.53
CA THR A 248 5.78 27.99 15.89
C THR A 248 7.13 27.92 15.16
N VAL A 249 7.93 26.93 15.53
CA VAL A 249 9.25 26.66 14.96
C VAL A 249 9.13 25.46 14.03
N HIS A 250 9.43 25.66 12.75
CA HIS A 250 9.50 24.59 11.75
C HIS A 250 10.96 24.27 11.45
N TYR A 251 11.33 22.99 11.45
CA TYR A 251 12.67 22.54 11.07
C TYR A 251 12.62 21.16 10.43
N GLN A 252 13.61 20.84 9.62
CA GLN A 252 13.75 19.53 8.98
C GLN A 252 15.22 19.14 8.89
N GLY A 253 15.50 17.86 9.10
CA GLY A 253 16.84 17.30 8.95
C GLY A 253 16.83 15.86 8.47
N CYS A 254 17.99 15.38 8.09
CA CYS A 254 18.20 14.01 7.62
C CYS A 254 19.39 13.37 8.31
N TRP A 255 19.39 12.04 8.25
CA TRP A 255 20.51 11.19 8.60
C TRP A 255 21.38 10.96 7.37
N GLU A 256 22.70 10.94 7.54
CA GLU A 256 23.65 10.71 6.45
C GLU A 256 23.55 9.31 5.82
N GLY A 257 22.87 8.36 6.49
CA GLY A 257 22.51 7.05 5.94
C GLY A 257 21.31 7.03 4.99
N GLY A 258 20.79 8.20 4.59
CA GLY A 258 19.79 8.33 3.52
C GLY A 258 18.33 8.40 3.98
N VAL A 259 18.08 8.54 5.29
CA VAL A 259 16.73 8.68 5.85
C VAL A 259 16.48 10.14 6.24
N CYS A 260 15.45 10.74 5.64
CA CYS A 260 15.02 12.09 5.96
C CYS A 260 13.79 12.09 6.87
N TYR A 261 13.82 12.92 7.91
CA TYR A 261 12.68 13.05 8.81
C TYR A 261 11.63 14.00 8.21
N PRO A 262 10.33 13.77 8.50
CA PRO A 262 9.28 14.70 8.08
C PRO A 262 9.48 16.07 8.75
N PRO A 263 8.96 17.17 8.16
CA PRO A 263 9.02 18.50 8.76
C PRO A 263 8.47 18.49 10.19
N GLN A 264 9.23 19.02 11.13
CA GLN A 264 8.88 19.07 12.55
C GLN A 264 8.31 20.43 12.91
N GLU A 265 7.28 20.44 13.74
CA GLU A 265 6.67 21.65 14.27
C GLU A 265 6.72 21.64 15.80
N LYS A 266 7.29 22.68 16.41
CA LYS A 266 7.26 22.88 17.87
C LYS A 266 6.63 24.23 18.17
N THR A 267 5.57 24.23 18.97
CA THR A 267 4.89 25.45 19.42
C THR A 267 5.36 25.83 20.82
N LEU A 268 5.84 27.06 20.97
CA LEU A 268 6.32 27.65 22.21
C LEU A 268 5.34 28.73 22.67
N THR A 269 5.12 28.86 23.98
CA THR A 269 4.34 29.96 24.56
C THR A 269 5.29 30.97 25.18
N ILE A 270 5.32 32.20 24.65
CA ILE A 270 6.19 33.29 25.11
C ILE A 270 5.43 34.16 26.11
N LYS A 271 6.00 34.34 27.30
CA LYS A 271 5.46 35.25 28.33
C LYS A 271 6.09 36.63 28.17
N ALA A 272 5.30 37.68 28.33
CA ALA A 272 5.81 39.05 28.36
C ALA A 272 6.63 39.28 29.64
N ALA A 273 7.79 39.92 29.52
CA ALA A 273 8.58 40.35 30.66
C ALA A 273 7.82 41.47 31.40
N ALA A 274 7.30 41.16 32.59
CA ALA A 274 6.71 42.16 33.47
C ALA A 274 7.83 42.89 34.22
N ALA A 275 7.99 44.20 33.96
CA ALA A 275 8.71 45.09 34.87
C ALA A 275 7.92 45.22 36.17
N VAL A 276 8.46 44.77 37.30
CA VAL A 276 7.99 45.23 38.62
C VAL A 276 9.14 45.43 39.59
N THR A 277 9.16 46.66 40.08
CA THR A 277 9.81 47.27 41.23
C THR A 277 9.83 46.40 42.50
N THR A 278 10.89 46.58 43.27
CA THR A 278 11.10 46.11 44.64
C THR A 278 9.92 46.35 45.59
N SER A 279 9.56 45.32 46.39
CA SER A 279 9.24 45.45 47.82
C SER A 279 9.25 44.08 48.50
N ALA A 280 9.90 44.02 49.67
CA ALA A 280 10.03 42.87 50.56
C ALA A 280 8.73 42.57 51.32
N GLU A 281 8.50 41.31 51.74
CA GLU A 281 8.21 40.91 53.14
C GLU A 281 7.95 39.38 53.25
N GLN A 282 8.83 38.69 53.99
CA GLN A 282 8.70 37.51 54.88
C GLN A 282 7.93 36.20 54.52
N ALA A 283 8.68 35.09 54.61
CA ALA A 283 8.27 33.71 54.97
C ALA A 283 8.12 33.57 56.53
N PRO A 284 7.82 32.41 57.22
CA PRO A 284 7.68 30.98 56.83
C PRO A 284 6.50 30.27 57.62
N PRO A 285 6.39 28.93 57.89
CA PRO A 285 7.31 27.81 57.62
C PRO A 285 6.74 26.49 57.05
N ARG A 286 7.74 25.68 56.62
CA ARG A 286 7.78 24.26 56.27
C ARG A 286 6.93 23.35 57.14
N GLN A 287 6.45 22.25 56.55
CA GLN A 287 6.93 20.90 56.88
C GLN A 287 6.68 19.93 55.72
N ALA A 288 7.61 18.99 55.59
CA ALA A 288 7.74 18.02 54.52
C ALA A 288 6.97 16.73 54.85
N GLU A 289 6.45 16.04 53.84
CA GLU A 289 6.34 14.58 53.89
C GLU A 289 6.27 13.94 52.50
N THR A 290 6.65 12.68 52.49
CA THR A 290 7.31 11.88 51.47
C THR A 290 6.40 10.99 50.61
N ALA A 291 6.85 10.75 49.36
CA ALA A 291 6.68 9.54 48.53
C ALA A 291 5.29 9.21 47.92
N PRO A 292 5.19 8.38 46.84
CA PRO A 292 6.24 7.57 46.22
C PRO A 292 6.44 7.67 44.68
N LYS A 293 7.64 7.22 44.30
CA LYS A 293 8.11 6.86 42.95
C LYS A 293 7.41 5.60 42.41
N GLY A 294 7.17 5.58 41.11
CA GLY A 294 6.96 4.38 40.29
C GLY A 294 7.10 4.75 38.80
N PRO A 295 7.75 3.93 37.94
CA PRO A 295 8.44 4.42 36.76
C PRO A 295 7.63 4.24 35.46
N ALA A 296 7.49 5.33 34.69
CA ALA A 296 7.04 5.34 33.30
C ALA A 296 8.26 5.38 32.36
N SER A 297 8.88 4.21 32.19
CA SER A 297 9.79 3.89 31.09
C SER A 297 9.35 2.53 30.57
N GLN A 298 9.38 2.32 29.25
CA GLN A 298 8.84 1.18 28.48
C GLN A 298 7.44 1.40 27.89
N ALA A 299 7.31 2.36 26.96
CA ALA A 299 6.22 2.38 25.98
C ALA A 299 6.71 2.66 24.54
N ALA A 300 8.02 2.59 24.29
CA ALA A 300 8.66 2.95 23.02
C ALA A 300 9.41 1.80 22.33
N SER A 301 9.15 0.53 22.68
CA SER A 301 9.95 -0.60 22.19
C SER A 301 9.12 -1.79 21.69
N ALA A 302 7.84 -1.60 21.33
CA ALA A 302 6.98 -2.69 20.86
C ALA A 302 6.33 -2.45 19.49
N MET A 303 6.87 -1.53 18.68
CA MET A 303 6.40 -1.25 17.31
C MET A 303 7.41 -1.64 16.22
N GLN A 304 8.31 -2.61 16.51
CA GLN A 304 9.36 -3.02 15.58
C GLN A 304 9.43 -4.53 15.29
N ALA A 305 8.42 -5.31 15.64
CA ALA A 305 8.41 -6.74 15.29
C ALA A 305 7.00 -7.23 14.99
N ARG A 306 6.63 -7.17 13.70
CA ARG A 306 5.86 -8.16 12.92
C ARG A 306 5.30 -7.50 11.65
N GLN A 307 6.05 -7.61 10.56
CA GLN A 307 5.54 -7.46 9.20
C GLN A 307 5.92 -8.73 8.46
N ASP A 308 5.00 -9.70 8.43
CA ASP A 308 4.95 -10.77 7.45
C ASP A 308 3.47 -11.04 7.17
N GLY A 309 2.97 -10.47 6.08
CA GLY A 309 1.59 -10.58 5.61
C GLY A 309 1.47 -9.82 4.29
N ALA A 310 1.14 -10.55 3.21
CA ALA A 310 1.23 -10.10 1.83
C ALA A 310 0.68 -8.68 1.60
N LEU A 311 1.56 -7.76 1.17
CA LEU A 311 1.19 -6.42 0.73
C LEU A 311 0.26 -6.51 -0.49
N SER A 312 -0.79 -5.68 -0.52
CA SER A 312 -1.65 -5.52 -1.69
C SER A 312 -0.80 -5.13 -2.91
N GLU A 313 -1.14 -5.61 -4.11
CA GLU A 313 -0.44 -5.27 -5.35
C GLU A 313 -0.34 -3.74 -5.56
N THR A 314 -1.32 -2.99 -5.05
CA THR A 314 -1.34 -1.52 -5.09
C THR A 314 -0.29 -0.90 -4.15
N ASP A 315 -0.04 -1.53 -3.00
CA ASP A 315 0.97 -1.10 -2.03
C ASP A 315 2.39 -1.47 -2.48
N GLN A 316 2.56 -2.60 -3.17
CA GLN A 316 3.84 -2.99 -3.78
C GLN A 316 4.25 -2.02 -4.91
N ILE A 317 3.29 -1.58 -5.74
CA ILE A 317 3.53 -0.54 -6.75
C ILE A 317 3.93 0.76 -6.07
N THR A 318 3.24 1.14 -4.99
CA THR A 318 3.54 2.36 -4.22
C THR A 318 4.96 2.31 -3.63
N GLU A 319 5.39 1.17 -3.10
CA GLU A 319 6.73 1.00 -2.53
C GLU A 319 7.83 1.02 -3.60
N THR A 320 7.58 0.41 -4.76
CA THR A 320 8.49 0.45 -5.91
C THR A 320 8.64 1.86 -6.49
N LEU A 321 7.55 2.65 -6.47
CA LEU A 321 7.55 4.04 -6.94
C LEU A 321 8.27 4.99 -5.97
N LYS A 322 8.25 4.73 -4.66
CA LYS A 322 8.97 5.55 -3.65
C LYS A 322 10.48 5.56 -3.81
N HIS A 323 11.07 4.47 -4.29
CA HIS A 323 12.53 4.34 -4.49
C HIS A 323 12.99 4.66 -5.91
N SER A 324 12.07 5.00 -6.83
CA SER A 324 12.37 5.16 -8.25
C SER A 324 12.53 6.63 -8.67
N GLY A 325 13.52 6.93 -9.52
CA GLY A 325 13.71 8.26 -10.08
C GLY A 325 12.58 8.71 -11.02
N PHE A 326 12.41 10.03 -11.20
CA PHE A 326 11.36 10.66 -12.03
C PHE A 326 11.13 9.99 -13.40
N TRP A 327 12.21 9.67 -14.13
CA TRP A 327 12.13 9.04 -15.46
C TRP A 327 11.71 7.58 -15.42
N VAL A 328 12.06 6.85 -14.36
CA VAL A 328 11.62 5.47 -14.17
C VAL A 328 10.12 5.44 -13.89
N ILE A 329 9.62 6.38 -13.07
CA ILE A 329 8.18 6.55 -12.83
C ILE A 329 7.45 6.79 -14.15
N ILE A 330 7.89 7.76 -14.96
CA ILE A 330 7.29 8.03 -16.28
C ILE A 330 7.33 6.79 -17.20
N GLY A 331 8.46 6.08 -17.23
CA GLY A 331 8.62 4.85 -18.02
C GLY A 331 7.64 3.75 -17.59
N THR A 332 7.50 3.51 -16.29
CA THR A 332 6.58 2.51 -15.74
C THR A 332 5.12 2.86 -16.05
N PHE A 333 4.72 4.13 -15.91
CA PHE A 333 3.37 4.59 -16.26
C PHE A 333 3.08 4.48 -17.76
N PHE A 334 4.07 4.73 -18.61
CA PHE A 334 3.95 4.51 -20.05
C PHE A 334 3.72 3.02 -20.38
N ILE A 335 4.45 2.12 -19.73
CA ILE A 335 4.28 0.67 -19.88
C ILE A 335 2.91 0.22 -19.37
N PHE A 336 2.46 0.73 -18.21
CA PHE A 336 1.09 0.48 -17.73
C PHE A 336 0.04 0.99 -18.71
N GLY A 337 0.22 2.18 -19.29
CA GLY A 337 -0.64 2.69 -20.35
C GLY A 337 -0.71 1.74 -21.56
N LEU A 338 0.43 1.18 -21.97
CA LEU A 338 0.49 0.21 -23.07
C LEU A 338 -0.25 -1.10 -22.73
N LEU A 339 -0.06 -1.63 -21.52
CA LEU A 339 -0.79 -2.80 -21.02
C LEU A 339 -2.29 -2.54 -20.94
N LEU A 340 -2.68 -1.35 -20.48
CA LEU A 340 -4.08 -0.94 -20.38
C LEU A 340 -4.75 -0.74 -21.73
N ALA A 341 -4.00 -0.53 -22.82
CA ALA A 341 -4.58 -0.48 -24.16
C ALA A 341 -5.25 -1.79 -24.58
N PHE A 342 -4.87 -2.92 -23.95
CA PHE A 342 -5.49 -4.23 -24.17
C PHE A 342 -6.73 -4.46 -23.30
N THR A 343 -7.16 -3.46 -22.52
CA THR A 343 -8.34 -3.58 -21.66
C THR A 343 -9.64 -3.54 -22.45
N PRO A 344 -10.71 -4.15 -21.90
CA PRO A 344 -12.04 -4.15 -22.49
C PRO A 344 -12.62 -2.75 -22.78
N CYS A 345 -12.14 -1.70 -22.11
CA CYS A 345 -12.69 -0.34 -22.26
C CYS A 345 -12.06 0.47 -23.39
N VAL A 346 -10.86 0.09 -23.85
CA VAL A 346 -10.15 0.77 -24.95
C VAL A 346 -10.43 0.10 -26.29
N PHE A 347 -10.70 -1.22 -26.27
CA PHE A 347 -10.99 -1.99 -27.48
C PHE A 347 -12.18 -1.46 -28.32
N PRO A 348 -13.32 -1.02 -27.72
CA PRO A 348 -14.44 -0.43 -28.46
C PRO A 348 -14.10 0.87 -29.20
N MET A 349 -13.00 1.53 -28.84
CA MET A 349 -12.56 2.77 -29.47
C MET A 349 -11.89 2.55 -30.83
N ILE A 350 -11.30 1.36 -31.05
CA ILE A 350 -10.66 1.02 -32.33
C ILE A 350 -11.68 1.03 -33.48
N PRO A 351 -12.86 0.38 -33.37
CA PRO A 351 -13.92 0.49 -34.37
C PRO A 351 -14.47 1.92 -34.54
N ILE A 352 -14.57 2.71 -33.47
CA ILE A 352 -15.06 4.10 -33.54
C ILE A 352 -14.10 4.94 -34.37
N LEU A 353 -12.80 4.91 -34.04
CA LEU A 353 -11.77 5.60 -34.83
C LEU A 353 -11.70 5.08 -36.25
N SER A 354 -11.77 3.77 -36.46
CA SER A 354 -11.80 3.16 -37.79
C SER A 354 -13.01 3.64 -38.59
N SER A 355 -14.21 3.72 -38.00
CA SER A 355 -15.43 4.20 -38.67
C SER A 355 -15.37 5.71 -38.99
N ILE A 356 -14.75 6.52 -38.12
CA ILE A 356 -14.54 7.96 -38.35
C ILE A 356 -13.51 8.20 -39.46
N ILE A 357 -12.46 7.37 -39.51
CA ILE A 357 -11.39 7.47 -40.50
C ILE A 357 -11.86 6.91 -41.86
N VAL A 358 -12.56 5.77 -41.88
CA VAL A 358 -13.06 5.09 -43.09
C VAL A 358 -14.31 5.77 -43.65
N GLY A 359 -15.15 6.37 -42.81
CA GLY A 359 -16.34 7.13 -43.22
C GLY A 359 -16.06 8.43 -44.00
N GLN A 360 -14.79 8.80 -44.19
CA GLN A 360 -14.35 9.99 -44.93
C GLN A 360 -14.05 9.75 -46.43
N GLY A 361 -14.35 8.57 -46.97
CA GLY A 361 -14.31 8.28 -48.41
C GLY A 361 -12.95 7.78 -48.95
N GLU A 362 -12.93 7.37 -50.23
CA GLU A 362 -11.91 6.54 -50.90
C GLU A 362 -10.46 7.09 -50.96
N GLN A 363 -10.15 8.28 -50.43
CA GLN A 363 -8.82 8.90 -50.55
C GLN A 363 -8.27 9.40 -49.21
N ILE A 364 -8.25 8.55 -48.18
CA ILE A 364 -7.53 8.85 -46.93
C ILE A 364 -6.04 8.57 -47.12
N THR A 365 -5.22 9.62 -47.07
CA THR A 365 -3.76 9.46 -46.98
C THR A 365 -3.37 9.02 -45.58
N PRO A 366 -2.36 8.13 -45.41
CA PRO A 366 -1.92 7.66 -44.10
C PRO A 366 -1.47 8.79 -43.17
N ARG A 367 -0.97 9.90 -43.73
CA ARG A 367 -0.64 11.14 -43.00
C ARG A 367 -1.86 11.76 -42.32
N ARG A 368 -3.02 11.77 -42.98
CA ARG A 368 -4.24 12.35 -42.41
C ARG A 368 -4.81 11.45 -41.30
N ALA A 369 -4.77 10.13 -41.48
CA ALA A 369 -5.15 9.17 -40.44
C ALA A 369 -4.24 9.29 -39.20
N PHE A 370 -2.94 9.50 -39.38
CA PHE A 370 -1.99 9.77 -38.29
C PHE A 370 -2.35 11.06 -37.54
N VAL A 371 -2.57 12.18 -38.25
CA VAL A 371 -2.89 13.47 -37.62
C VAL A 371 -4.18 13.41 -36.83
N LEU A 372 -5.22 12.75 -37.36
CA LEU A 372 -6.48 12.58 -36.64
C LEU A 372 -6.30 11.71 -35.38
N SER A 373 -5.59 10.58 -35.50
CA SER A 373 -5.32 9.69 -34.36
C SER A 373 -4.44 10.36 -33.30
N LEU A 374 -3.46 11.16 -33.72
CA LEU A 374 -2.60 11.92 -32.81
C LEU A 374 -3.37 13.02 -32.09
N THR A 375 -4.25 13.74 -32.80
CA THR A 375 -5.11 14.78 -32.20
C THR A 375 -6.04 14.18 -31.16
N TYR A 376 -6.61 13.01 -31.45
CA TYR A 376 -7.44 12.24 -30.53
C TYR A 376 -6.68 11.88 -29.24
N VAL A 377 -5.48 11.30 -29.37
CA VAL A 377 -4.65 10.89 -28.23
C VAL A 377 -4.17 12.09 -27.42
N LEU A 378 -3.77 13.19 -28.08
CA LEU A 378 -3.35 14.41 -27.38
C LEU A 378 -4.49 15.03 -26.56
N ALA A 379 -5.71 15.06 -27.11
CA ALA A 379 -6.85 15.58 -26.38
C ALA A 379 -7.19 14.72 -25.15
N MET A 380 -7.09 13.39 -25.27
CA MET A 380 -7.23 12.47 -24.14
C MET A 380 -6.11 12.68 -23.11
N ALA A 381 -4.86 12.84 -23.57
CA ALA A 381 -3.70 13.04 -22.71
C ALA A 381 -3.82 14.33 -21.90
N VAL A 382 -4.28 15.43 -22.50
CA VAL A 382 -4.54 16.69 -21.77
C VAL A 382 -5.59 16.49 -20.68
N ALA A 383 -6.67 15.75 -20.95
CA ALA A 383 -7.71 15.49 -19.95
C ALA A 383 -7.15 14.69 -18.75
N TYR A 384 -6.34 13.66 -19.00
CA TYR A 384 -5.70 12.89 -17.93
C TYR A 384 -4.60 13.67 -17.21
N THR A 385 -3.84 14.52 -17.89
CA THR A 385 -2.88 15.43 -17.25
C THR A 385 -3.58 16.38 -16.30
N VAL A 386 -4.73 16.97 -16.70
CA VAL A 386 -5.53 17.82 -15.81
C VAL A 386 -5.99 17.02 -14.59
N ALA A 387 -6.50 15.80 -14.78
CA ALA A 387 -6.87 14.94 -13.66
C ALA A 387 -5.69 14.63 -12.72
N GLY A 388 -4.49 14.41 -13.27
CA GLY A 388 -3.28 14.12 -12.50
C GLY A 388 -2.74 15.33 -11.72
N VAL A 389 -2.80 16.52 -12.32
CA VAL A 389 -2.48 17.79 -11.65
C VAL A 389 -3.47 18.05 -10.52
N LEU A 390 -4.77 17.89 -10.78
CA LEU A 390 -5.80 18.07 -9.76
C LEU A 390 -5.61 17.06 -8.62
N ALA A 391 -5.25 15.82 -8.93
CA ALA A 391 -4.95 14.83 -7.90
C ALA A 391 -3.75 15.18 -7.02
N GLY A 392 -2.65 15.68 -7.62
CA GLY A 392 -1.49 16.15 -6.86
C GLY A 392 -1.81 17.36 -5.98
N LEU A 393 -2.74 18.23 -6.41
CA LEU A 393 -3.16 19.41 -5.67
C LEU A 393 -4.20 19.12 -4.57
N PHE A 394 -5.15 18.20 -4.81
CA PHE A 394 -6.25 17.90 -3.88
C PHE A 394 -5.94 16.75 -2.90
N GLY A 395 -4.92 15.93 -3.17
CA GLY A 395 -4.45 14.86 -2.29
C GLY A 395 -5.53 13.82 -1.95
N ALA A 396 -5.43 13.23 -0.75
CA ALA A 396 -6.31 12.14 -0.27
C ALA A 396 -7.82 12.47 -0.29
N ASN A 397 -8.21 13.74 -0.38
CA ASN A 397 -9.62 14.16 -0.45
C ASN A 397 -10.29 13.76 -1.77
N LEU A 398 -9.54 13.62 -2.87
CA LEU A 398 -10.11 13.23 -4.17
C LEU A 398 -10.59 11.78 -4.17
N GLN A 399 -9.83 10.89 -3.52
CA GLN A 399 -10.20 9.48 -3.37
C GLN A 399 -11.51 9.34 -2.56
N GLN A 400 -11.69 10.15 -1.52
CA GLN A 400 -12.90 10.17 -0.71
C GLN A 400 -14.14 10.67 -1.50
N ALA A 401 -13.96 11.64 -2.40
CA ALA A 401 -15.05 12.15 -3.23
C ALA A 401 -15.52 11.12 -4.29
N LEU A 402 -14.59 10.36 -4.86
CA LEU A 402 -14.89 9.35 -5.88
C LEU A 402 -15.55 8.08 -5.32
N GLN A 403 -15.41 7.81 -4.02
CA GLN A 403 -16.05 6.68 -3.35
C GLN A 403 -17.48 6.95 -2.86
N ASN A 404 -18.06 8.13 -3.16
CA ASN A 404 -19.44 8.43 -2.78
C ASN A 404 -20.41 7.46 -3.49
N PRO A 405 -21.37 6.83 -2.76
CA PRO A 405 -22.36 5.90 -3.34
C PRO A 405 -23.10 6.46 -4.55
N TRP A 406 -23.40 7.76 -4.59
CA TRP A 406 -24.04 8.42 -5.74
C TRP A 406 -23.14 8.46 -6.97
N VAL A 407 -21.85 8.69 -6.78
CA VAL A 407 -20.85 8.75 -7.88
C VAL A 407 -20.61 7.35 -8.43
N LEU A 408 -20.38 6.37 -7.55
CA LEU A 408 -20.22 4.96 -7.92
C LEU A 408 -21.48 4.40 -8.59
N GLY A 409 -22.68 4.75 -8.09
CA GLY A 409 -23.96 4.39 -8.69
C GLY A 409 -24.15 5.00 -10.08
N ALA A 410 -23.79 6.27 -10.26
CA ALA A 410 -23.82 6.92 -11.58
C ALA A 410 -22.88 6.24 -12.58
N PHE A 411 -21.65 5.91 -12.17
CA PHE A 411 -20.72 5.19 -13.03
C PHE A 411 -21.24 3.79 -13.38
N SER A 412 -21.71 3.01 -12.40
CA SER A 412 -22.29 1.68 -12.66
C SER A 412 -23.43 1.74 -13.67
N LEU A 413 -24.33 2.74 -13.55
CA LEU A 413 -25.44 2.94 -14.50
C LEU A 413 -24.92 3.25 -15.92
N VAL A 414 -23.87 4.06 -16.05
CA VAL A 414 -23.22 4.33 -17.34
C VAL A 414 -22.65 3.04 -17.96
N PHE A 415 -22.00 2.17 -17.18
CA PHE A 415 -21.52 0.88 -17.68
C PHE A 415 -22.66 -0.03 -18.13
N VAL A 416 -23.76 -0.10 -17.38
CA VAL A 416 -24.95 -0.85 -17.78
C VAL A 416 -25.50 -0.32 -19.10
N ALA A 417 -25.61 1.00 -19.25
CA ALA A 417 -26.09 1.64 -20.47
C ALA A 417 -25.17 1.36 -21.67
N LEU A 418 -23.84 1.40 -21.49
CA LEU A 418 -22.89 1.07 -22.56
C LEU A 418 -22.93 -0.41 -22.93
N ALA A 419 -23.08 -1.31 -21.95
CA ALA A 419 -23.21 -2.73 -22.21
C ALA A 419 -24.49 -3.06 -22.99
N LEU A 420 -25.64 -2.47 -22.63
CA LEU A 420 -26.90 -2.63 -23.36
C LEU A 420 -26.80 -2.14 -24.82
N SER A 421 -26.03 -1.08 -25.06
CA SER A 421 -25.71 -0.61 -26.42
C SER A 421 -24.88 -1.64 -27.20
N MET A 422 -23.92 -2.31 -26.56
CA MET A 422 -23.12 -3.37 -27.19
C MET A 422 -23.93 -4.64 -27.50
N PHE A 423 -24.94 -4.97 -26.69
CA PHE A 423 -25.90 -6.05 -27.01
C PHE A 423 -26.89 -5.69 -28.11
N GLY A 424 -26.87 -4.44 -28.61
CA GLY A 424 -27.74 -3.99 -29.69
C GLY A 424 -29.20 -3.76 -29.27
N PHE A 425 -29.50 -3.67 -27.96
CA PHE A 425 -30.85 -3.35 -27.48
C PHE A 425 -31.30 -1.95 -27.92
N TYR A 426 -30.35 -1.02 -27.99
CA TYR A 426 -30.50 0.30 -28.61
C TYR A 426 -29.13 0.76 -29.10
N GLU A 427 -29.05 1.30 -30.32
CA GLU A 427 -27.91 2.15 -30.66
C GLU A 427 -28.15 3.51 -30.00
N LEU A 428 -27.15 4.08 -29.31
CA LEU A 428 -27.18 5.50 -28.94
C LEU A 428 -27.09 6.35 -30.23
N GLN A 429 -28.16 6.36 -31.01
CA GLN A 429 -28.34 7.32 -32.08
C GLN A 429 -28.91 8.59 -31.45
N LEU A 430 -28.19 9.70 -31.61
CA LEU A 430 -28.68 11.02 -31.23
C LEU A 430 -30.09 11.23 -31.85
N PRO A 431 -31.05 11.84 -31.12
CA PRO A 431 -32.39 12.06 -31.64
C PRO A 431 -32.33 12.70 -33.03
N ALA A 432 -33.11 12.23 -34.00
CA ALA A 432 -32.99 12.64 -35.40
C ALA A 432 -33.03 14.17 -35.60
N SER A 433 -33.71 14.91 -34.70
CA SER A 433 -33.74 16.38 -34.67
C SER A 433 -32.41 17.01 -34.24
N LEU A 434 -31.72 16.42 -33.27
CA LEU A 434 -30.39 16.86 -32.82
C LEU A 434 -29.32 16.41 -33.81
N GLN A 435 -29.46 15.20 -34.34
CA GLN A 435 -28.58 14.63 -35.36
C GLN A 435 -28.67 15.44 -36.66
N THR A 436 -29.85 15.86 -37.12
CA THR A 436 -30.00 16.74 -38.30
C THR A 436 -29.51 18.17 -38.04
N ARG A 437 -29.68 18.72 -36.84
CA ARG A 437 -29.11 20.04 -36.50
C ARG A 437 -27.59 20.01 -36.39
N ILE A 438 -27.03 19.00 -35.73
CA ILE A 438 -25.58 18.77 -35.63
C ILE A 438 -25.03 18.46 -37.02
N ASN A 439 -25.70 17.63 -37.83
CA ASN A 439 -25.29 17.34 -39.21
C ASN A 439 -25.46 18.54 -40.14
N ALA A 440 -26.39 19.47 -39.89
CA ALA A 440 -26.48 20.72 -40.63
C ALA A 440 -25.37 21.71 -40.24
N LEU A 441 -24.98 21.72 -38.95
CA LEU A 441 -23.82 22.47 -38.45
C LEU A 441 -22.49 21.83 -38.91
N ALA A 442 -22.43 20.50 -38.97
CA ALA A 442 -21.28 19.70 -39.38
C ALA A 442 -21.17 19.60 -40.91
N ASN A 443 -22.25 19.66 -41.70
CA ASN A 443 -22.16 19.82 -43.15
C ASN A 443 -21.65 21.21 -43.54
N LYS A 444 -21.86 22.23 -42.69
CA LYS A 444 -21.17 23.52 -42.84
C LYS A 444 -19.69 23.46 -42.46
N GLN A 445 -19.27 22.48 -41.65
CA GLN A 445 -17.88 22.22 -41.27
C GLN A 445 -17.43 20.86 -41.82
N LYS A 446 -17.04 20.79 -43.11
CA LYS A 446 -16.48 19.60 -43.80
C LYS A 446 -16.02 18.49 -42.82
N GLY A 447 -16.80 17.42 -42.74
CA GLY A 447 -16.62 16.33 -41.78
C GLY A 447 -15.15 15.86 -41.68
N GLY A 448 -14.62 15.85 -40.46
CA GLY A 448 -13.23 15.50 -40.17
C GLY A 448 -12.34 16.63 -39.65
N THR A 449 -12.90 17.63 -38.96
CA THR A 449 -12.10 18.67 -38.31
C THR A 449 -11.39 18.12 -37.07
N LEU A 450 -10.13 18.54 -36.86
CA LEU A 450 -9.36 18.20 -35.66
C LEU A 450 -10.14 18.50 -34.37
N THR A 451 -11.01 19.51 -34.39
CA THR A 451 -11.87 19.91 -33.27
C THR A 451 -12.88 18.83 -32.87
N GLY A 452 -13.55 18.18 -33.82
CA GLY A 452 -14.53 17.12 -33.50
C GLY A 452 -13.85 15.88 -32.89
N VAL A 453 -12.66 15.54 -33.41
CA VAL A 453 -11.85 14.44 -32.89
C VAL A 453 -11.27 14.75 -31.51
N ALA A 454 -10.87 16.00 -31.26
CA ALA A 454 -10.41 16.44 -29.95
C ALA A 454 -11.51 16.37 -28.88
N ILE A 455 -12.73 16.82 -29.19
CA ILE A 455 -13.88 16.73 -28.27
C ILE A 455 -14.17 15.27 -27.92
N MET A 456 -14.20 14.39 -28.93
CA MET A 456 -14.39 12.95 -28.69
C MET A 456 -13.24 12.34 -27.85
N GLY A 457 -12.01 12.82 -28.01
CA GLY A 457 -10.87 12.41 -27.19
C GLY A 457 -11.05 12.75 -25.69
N VAL A 458 -11.51 13.97 -25.38
CA VAL A 458 -11.80 14.39 -24.00
C VAL A 458 -12.96 13.58 -23.39
N LEU A 459 -14.05 13.39 -24.14
CA LEU A 459 -15.19 12.58 -23.69
C LEU A 459 -14.78 11.13 -23.41
N SER A 460 -13.88 10.59 -24.23
CA SER A 460 -13.37 9.23 -24.07
C SER A 460 -12.49 9.07 -22.84
N ALA A 461 -11.70 10.09 -22.47
CA ALA A 461 -10.95 10.08 -21.21
C ALA A 461 -11.88 9.94 -20.00
N LEU A 462 -13.05 10.60 -20.03
CA LEU A 462 -14.04 10.50 -18.94
C LEU A 462 -14.68 9.10 -18.86
N ILE A 463 -14.94 8.47 -20.00
CA ILE A 463 -15.54 7.14 -20.07
C ILE A 463 -14.55 6.03 -19.67
N VAL A 464 -13.27 6.19 -20.02
CA VAL A 464 -12.21 5.19 -19.73
C VAL A 464 -11.76 5.26 -18.26
N GLY A 465 -11.97 6.39 -17.58
CA GLY A 465 -11.59 6.63 -16.18
C GLY A 465 -11.87 5.48 -15.20
N PRO A 466 -13.07 4.87 -15.18
CA PRO A 466 -13.37 3.81 -14.22
C PRO A 466 -12.65 2.49 -14.49
N CYS A 467 -12.25 2.22 -15.74
CA CYS A 467 -11.49 1.02 -16.10
C CYS A 467 -10.00 1.14 -15.79
N VAL A 468 -9.52 2.36 -15.61
CA VAL A 468 -8.14 2.69 -15.28
C VAL A 468 -7.99 3.07 -13.79
N ALA A 469 -9.09 2.99 -13.04
CA ALA A 469 -9.15 3.35 -11.63
C ALA A 469 -8.20 2.55 -10.72
N PRO A 470 -7.98 1.23 -10.89
CA PRO A 470 -7.08 0.51 -9.98
C PRO A 470 -5.60 0.91 -10.12
N PRO A 471 -5.00 0.97 -11.35
CA PRO A 471 -3.64 1.51 -11.50
C PRO A 471 -3.53 2.98 -11.11
N LEU A 472 -4.58 3.77 -11.39
CA LEU A 472 -4.64 5.16 -10.95
C LEU A 472 -4.70 5.27 -9.44
N ALA A 473 -5.36 4.38 -8.71
CA ALA A 473 -5.45 4.48 -7.25
C ALA A 473 -4.06 4.43 -6.59
N GLY A 474 -3.22 3.46 -6.96
CA GLY A 474 -1.83 3.39 -6.46
C GLY A 474 -1.00 4.62 -6.86
N ALA A 475 -1.15 5.07 -8.10
CA ALA A 475 -0.54 6.30 -8.58
C ALA A 475 -0.94 7.53 -7.77
N LEU A 476 -2.25 7.71 -7.56
CA LEU A 476 -2.85 8.85 -6.88
C LEU A 476 -2.52 8.86 -5.39
N ILE A 477 -2.37 7.70 -4.76
CA ILE A 477 -1.90 7.59 -3.38
C ILE A 477 -0.46 8.09 -3.28
N TYR A 478 0.43 7.63 -4.16
CA TYR A 478 1.82 8.09 -4.19
C TYR A 478 1.94 9.59 -4.52
N ILE A 479 1.25 10.05 -5.57
CA ILE A 479 1.22 11.47 -6.00
C ILE A 479 0.59 12.35 -4.91
N GLY A 480 -0.45 11.86 -4.24
CA GLY A 480 -1.14 12.57 -3.16
C GLY A 480 -0.32 12.65 -1.86
N GLN A 481 0.54 11.67 -1.59
CA GLN A 481 1.50 11.71 -0.47
C GLN A 481 2.69 12.63 -0.75
N THR A 482 3.16 12.68 -2.00
CA THR A 482 4.30 13.51 -2.42
C THR A 482 3.91 14.97 -2.67
N GLY A 483 2.64 15.23 -3.02
CA GLY A 483 2.11 16.59 -3.25
C GLY A 483 2.67 17.26 -4.51
N ASP A 484 3.33 16.51 -5.40
CA ASP A 484 3.94 17.05 -6.62
C ASP A 484 2.96 16.98 -7.80
N ALA A 485 2.34 18.12 -8.09
CA ALA A 485 1.40 18.28 -9.20
C ALA A 485 2.05 18.09 -10.59
N VAL A 486 3.35 18.38 -10.74
CA VAL A 486 4.06 18.23 -12.02
C VAL A 486 4.32 16.74 -12.26
N LEU A 487 4.74 16.01 -11.24
CA LEU A 487 4.89 14.56 -11.29
C LEU A 487 3.57 13.87 -11.62
N GLY A 488 2.47 14.26 -10.96
CA GLY A 488 1.15 13.72 -11.24
C GLY A 488 0.66 13.99 -12.67
N GLY A 489 0.86 15.21 -13.16
CA GLY A 489 0.52 15.58 -14.54
C GLY A 489 1.34 14.82 -15.59
N ALA A 490 2.66 14.70 -15.37
CA ALA A 490 3.57 14.02 -16.29
C ALA A 490 3.35 12.50 -16.33
N ALA A 491 3.10 11.87 -15.18
CA ALA A 491 2.82 10.43 -15.09
C ALA A 491 1.54 10.05 -15.84
N LEU A 492 0.44 10.80 -15.65
CA LEU A 492 -0.82 10.52 -16.35
C LEU A 492 -0.78 10.88 -17.83
N PHE A 493 0.01 11.90 -18.22
CA PHE A 493 0.30 12.17 -19.62
C PHE A 493 1.00 10.98 -20.29
N ALA A 494 2.05 10.46 -19.66
CA ALA A 494 2.82 9.33 -20.17
C ALA A 494 1.97 8.06 -20.29
N MET A 495 1.11 7.78 -19.31
CA MET A 495 0.15 6.68 -19.36
C MET A 495 -0.83 6.83 -20.53
N SER A 496 -1.40 8.01 -20.72
CA SER A 496 -2.31 8.28 -21.85
C SER A 496 -1.62 8.13 -23.22
N MET A 497 -0.35 8.53 -23.32
CA MET A 497 0.46 8.35 -24.53
C MET A 497 0.76 6.87 -24.78
N GLY A 498 1.05 6.09 -23.74
CA GLY A 498 1.25 4.63 -23.84
C GLY A 498 0.00 3.92 -24.35
N MET A 499 -1.17 4.28 -23.82
CA MET A 499 -2.45 3.71 -24.26
C MET A 499 -2.87 4.16 -25.67
N GLY A 500 -2.51 5.40 -26.04
CA GLY A 500 -2.78 5.96 -27.36
C GLY A 500 -1.90 5.40 -28.47
N LEU A 501 -0.73 4.84 -28.15
CA LEU A 501 0.22 4.33 -29.13
C LEU A 501 -0.39 3.19 -29.98
N PRO A 502 -1.00 2.12 -29.41
CA PRO A 502 -1.70 1.11 -30.21
C PRO A 502 -2.83 1.69 -31.07
N LEU A 503 -3.55 2.72 -30.61
CA LEU A 503 -4.61 3.37 -31.39
C LEU A 503 -4.06 4.13 -32.59
N ILE A 504 -2.93 4.84 -32.44
CA ILE A 504 -2.26 5.53 -33.53
C ILE A 504 -1.74 4.52 -34.56
N VAL A 505 -1.15 3.41 -34.10
CA VAL A 505 -0.68 2.32 -34.95
C VAL A 505 -1.86 1.69 -35.71
N ALA A 506 -2.95 1.36 -35.02
CA ALA A 506 -4.15 0.80 -35.64
C ALA A 506 -4.84 1.79 -36.60
N GLY A 507 -4.93 3.07 -36.27
CA GLY A 507 -5.51 4.10 -37.12
C GLY A 507 -4.69 4.38 -38.38
N THR A 508 -3.36 4.28 -38.31
CA THR A 508 -2.47 4.47 -39.47
C THR A 508 -2.35 3.25 -40.38
N LEU A 509 -2.36 2.04 -39.81
CA LEU A 509 -2.27 0.77 -40.56
C LEU A 509 -3.64 0.21 -40.98
N GLY A 510 -4.72 0.70 -40.37
CA GLY A 510 -6.04 0.08 -40.38
C GLY A 510 -6.78 0.05 -41.71
N GLY A 511 -6.33 0.79 -42.72
CA GLY A 511 -6.92 0.72 -44.06
C GLY A 511 -6.59 -0.57 -44.83
N LYS A 512 -5.50 -1.27 -44.49
CA LYS A 512 -4.98 -2.40 -45.29
C LYS A 512 -5.09 -3.77 -44.61
N TYR A 513 -5.14 -3.81 -43.28
CA TYR A 513 -5.07 -5.06 -42.50
C TYR A 513 -6.25 -5.31 -41.55
N LEU A 514 -7.16 -4.36 -41.35
CA LEU A 514 -8.36 -4.64 -40.55
C LEU A 514 -9.38 -5.43 -41.40
N PRO A 515 -9.87 -6.59 -40.91
CA PRO A 515 -10.97 -7.29 -41.56
C PRO A 515 -12.22 -6.42 -41.55
N ARG A 516 -13.02 -6.50 -42.61
CA ARG A 516 -14.31 -5.79 -42.67
C ARG A 516 -15.16 -6.20 -41.47
N ALA A 517 -15.83 -5.22 -40.87
CA ALA A 517 -16.89 -5.42 -39.88
C ALA A 517 -17.87 -6.50 -40.39
N GLY A 518 -17.93 -7.64 -39.70
CA GLY A 518 -18.81 -8.78 -40.00
C GLY A 518 -19.21 -9.48 -38.71
N GLY A 519 -19.82 -10.67 -38.77
CA GLY A 519 -20.39 -11.36 -37.59
C GLY A 519 -19.40 -11.70 -36.45
N TRP A 520 -18.09 -11.65 -36.71
CA TRP A 520 -17.08 -11.72 -35.64
C TRP A 520 -17.15 -10.52 -34.70
N MET A 521 -17.49 -9.33 -35.20
CA MET A 521 -17.58 -8.12 -34.38
C MET A 521 -18.77 -8.17 -33.42
N ASP A 522 -19.87 -8.83 -33.79
CA ASP A 522 -21.02 -9.02 -32.91
C ASP A 522 -20.70 -9.97 -31.76
N ALA A 523 -19.92 -11.03 -32.03
CA ALA A 523 -19.40 -11.91 -30.97
C ALA A 523 -18.48 -11.16 -30.00
N VAL A 524 -17.61 -10.29 -30.53
CA VAL A 524 -16.71 -9.47 -29.71
C VAL A 524 -17.48 -8.46 -28.85
N LYS A 525 -18.47 -7.76 -29.43
CA LYS A 525 -19.36 -6.84 -28.69
C LYS A 525 -20.10 -7.55 -27.56
N ALA A 526 -20.60 -8.76 -27.80
CA ALA A 526 -21.30 -9.54 -26.78
C ALA A 526 -20.38 -9.93 -25.61
N VAL A 527 -19.16 -10.43 -25.90
CA VAL A 527 -18.19 -10.77 -24.85
C VAL A 527 -17.83 -9.54 -24.02
N PHE A 528 -17.53 -8.40 -24.65
CA PHE A 528 -17.19 -7.18 -23.93
C PHE A 528 -18.38 -6.55 -23.20
N GLY A 529 -19.60 -6.70 -23.71
CA GLY A 529 -20.83 -6.30 -23.01
C GLY A 529 -21.02 -7.07 -21.71
N VAL A 530 -20.79 -8.38 -21.71
CA VAL A 530 -20.84 -9.22 -20.49
C VAL A 530 -19.76 -8.79 -19.49
N VAL A 531 -18.53 -8.54 -19.95
CA VAL A 531 -17.43 -8.05 -19.09
C VAL A 531 -17.78 -6.69 -18.48
N MET A 532 -18.36 -5.75 -19.25
CA MET A 532 -18.80 -4.46 -18.73
C MET A 532 -19.92 -4.58 -17.70
N LEU A 533 -20.88 -5.48 -17.89
CA LEU A 533 -21.90 -5.76 -16.87
C LEU A 533 -21.29 -6.39 -15.60
N GLY A 534 -20.30 -7.29 -15.76
CA GLY A 534 -19.56 -7.85 -14.63
C GLY A 534 -18.83 -6.77 -13.82
N LEU A 535 -18.16 -5.84 -14.50
CA LEU A 535 -17.52 -4.67 -13.88
C LEU A 535 -18.55 -3.74 -13.21
N ALA A 536 -19.70 -3.50 -13.86
CA ALA A 536 -20.78 -2.69 -13.29
C ALA A 536 -21.35 -3.30 -12.00
N LEU A 537 -21.57 -4.61 -12.00
CA LEU A 537 -22.01 -5.37 -10.83
C LEU A 537 -20.94 -5.38 -9.74
N TRP A 538 -19.67 -5.55 -10.10
CA TRP A 538 -18.55 -5.49 -9.16
C TRP A 538 -18.41 -4.13 -8.48
N ILE A 539 -18.62 -3.03 -9.23
CA ILE A 539 -18.65 -1.67 -8.64
C ILE A 539 -19.90 -1.50 -7.76
N ALA A 540 -21.05 -2.01 -8.19
CA ALA A 540 -22.31 -1.90 -7.47
C ALA A 540 -22.36 -2.78 -6.20
N ASP A 541 -21.57 -3.84 -6.12
CA ASP A 541 -21.38 -4.71 -4.95
C ASP A 541 -21.01 -3.91 -3.70
N ARG A 542 -20.32 -2.77 -3.86
CA ARG A 542 -19.98 -1.86 -2.75
C ARG A 542 -21.17 -1.11 -2.15
N ILE A 543 -22.32 -1.10 -2.82
CA ILE A 543 -23.52 -0.34 -2.43
C ILE A 543 -24.73 -1.28 -2.25
N LEU A 544 -24.75 -2.41 -2.95
CA LEU A 544 -25.84 -3.37 -2.92
C LEU A 544 -25.64 -4.37 -1.78
N PRO A 545 -26.71 -4.83 -1.12
CA PRO A 545 -26.62 -5.91 -0.15
C PRO A 545 -26.24 -7.23 -0.84
N ASP A 546 -25.51 -8.10 -0.13
CA ASP A 546 -24.91 -9.35 -0.65
C ASP A 546 -25.87 -10.20 -1.50
N TRP A 547 -27.14 -10.32 -1.06
CA TRP A 547 -28.16 -11.11 -1.77
C TRP A 547 -28.46 -10.58 -3.18
N LEU A 548 -28.40 -9.26 -3.37
CA LEU A 548 -28.72 -8.59 -4.62
C LEU A 548 -27.52 -8.64 -5.59
N SER A 549 -26.30 -8.60 -5.05
CA SER A 549 -25.08 -8.83 -5.81
C SER A 549 -25.00 -10.25 -6.36
N VAL A 550 -25.20 -11.27 -5.50
CA VAL A 550 -25.20 -12.68 -5.92
C VAL A 550 -26.29 -12.96 -6.94
N LEU A 551 -27.48 -12.36 -6.79
CA LEU A 551 -28.55 -12.42 -7.79
C LEU A 551 -28.11 -11.79 -9.12
N GLY A 552 -27.46 -10.63 -9.09
CA GLY A 552 -26.91 -9.97 -10.27
C GLY A 552 -25.90 -10.82 -11.02
N TRP A 553 -24.95 -11.43 -10.30
CA TRP A 553 -23.97 -12.35 -10.88
C TRP A 553 -24.62 -13.63 -11.44
N ALA A 554 -25.63 -14.18 -10.76
CA ALA A 554 -26.38 -15.33 -11.25
C ALA A 554 -27.14 -15.02 -12.54
N LEU A 555 -27.84 -13.88 -12.59
CA LEU A 555 -28.54 -13.41 -13.79
C LEU A 555 -27.57 -13.13 -14.95
N LEU A 556 -26.41 -12.54 -14.67
CA LEU A 556 -25.37 -12.32 -15.67
C LEU A 556 -24.84 -13.66 -16.22
N ALA A 557 -24.56 -14.64 -15.36
CA ALA A 557 -24.08 -15.95 -15.79
C ALA A 557 -25.12 -16.70 -16.64
N ILE A 558 -26.40 -16.68 -16.23
CA ILE A 558 -27.50 -17.33 -16.95
C ILE A 558 -27.77 -16.63 -18.29
N SER A 559 -27.86 -15.30 -18.32
CA SER A 559 -28.06 -14.54 -19.56
C SER A 559 -26.91 -14.76 -20.55
N SER A 560 -25.66 -14.78 -20.06
CA SER A 560 -24.48 -15.09 -20.88
C SER A 560 -24.53 -16.52 -21.44
N ALA A 561 -24.95 -17.50 -20.62
CA ALA A 561 -25.10 -18.88 -21.04
C ALA A 561 -26.17 -19.06 -22.13
N ILE A 562 -27.30 -18.37 -22.00
CA ILE A 562 -28.37 -18.38 -23.01
C ILE A 562 -27.85 -17.78 -24.31
N TYR A 563 -27.13 -16.65 -24.25
CA TYR A 563 -26.55 -15.99 -25.43
C TYR A 563 -25.50 -16.86 -26.14
N LEU A 564 -24.77 -17.71 -25.41
CA LEU A 564 -23.85 -18.71 -25.95
C LEU A 564 -24.55 -19.93 -26.60
N GLY A 565 -25.88 -19.97 -26.60
CA GLY A 565 -26.67 -21.06 -27.19
C GLY A 565 -26.66 -22.34 -26.36
N ALA A 566 -26.52 -22.25 -25.02
CA ALA A 566 -26.52 -23.41 -24.13
C ALA A 566 -27.78 -24.30 -24.31
N LEU A 567 -28.94 -23.68 -24.58
CA LEU A 567 -30.24 -24.35 -24.76
C LEU A 567 -30.56 -24.72 -26.22
N GLU A 568 -29.75 -24.31 -27.20
CA GLU A 568 -30.01 -24.62 -28.61
C GLU A 568 -29.55 -26.04 -28.99
N PRO A 569 -30.25 -26.80 -29.83
CA PRO A 569 -29.84 -28.15 -30.23
C PRO A 569 -28.49 -28.13 -30.97
N VAL A 570 -27.64 -29.13 -30.69
CA VAL A 570 -26.31 -29.26 -31.33
C VAL A 570 -26.51 -29.80 -32.75
N GLY A 571 -26.71 -28.92 -33.73
CA GLY A 571 -26.70 -29.30 -35.15
C GLY A 571 -25.30 -29.70 -35.65
N GLU A 572 -25.15 -29.94 -36.97
CA GLU A 572 -23.86 -30.18 -37.66
C GLU A 572 -22.98 -28.91 -37.74
N LYS A 573 -22.68 -28.28 -36.60
CA LYS A 573 -21.82 -27.10 -36.52
C LYS A 573 -20.37 -27.49 -36.16
N SER A 574 -19.43 -26.66 -36.65
CA SER A 574 -17.98 -26.75 -36.42
C SER A 574 -17.60 -27.04 -34.96
N GLY A 575 -16.53 -27.81 -34.73
CA GLY A 575 -16.05 -28.18 -33.40
C GLY A 575 -15.79 -27.00 -32.46
N TRP A 576 -15.45 -25.81 -32.99
CA TRP A 576 -15.26 -24.59 -32.21
C TRP A 576 -16.56 -24.10 -31.53
N TRP A 577 -17.70 -24.28 -32.19
CA TRP A 577 -19.01 -23.92 -31.64
C TRP A 577 -19.41 -24.84 -30.48
N LYS A 578 -19.02 -26.12 -30.54
CA LYS A 578 -19.28 -27.09 -29.47
C LYS A 578 -18.54 -26.71 -28.16
N LEU A 579 -17.33 -26.14 -28.27
CA LEU A 579 -16.55 -25.67 -27.12
C LEU A 579 -17.19 -24.44 -26.46
N TRP A 580 -17.60 -23.45 -27.25
CA TRP A 580 -18.32 -22.26 -26.75
C TRP A 580 -19.65 -22.64 -26.08
N LYS A 581 -20.34 -23.64 -26.63
CA LYS A 581 -21.55 -24.18 -26.02
C LYS A 581 -21.27 -24.88 -24.68
N ALA A 582 -20.21 -25.69 -24.60
CA ALA A 582 -19.83 -26.35 -23.34
C ALA A 582 -19.52 -25.33 -22.24
N LEU A 583 -18.83 -24.23 -22.59
CA LEU A 583 -18.62 -23.11 -21.69
C LEU A 583 -19.95 -22.45 -21.28
N GLY A 584 -20.86 -22.22 -22.22
CA GLY A 584 -22.21 -21.70 -21.91
C GLY A 584 -23.00 -22.59 -20.95
N VAL A 585 -22.95 -23.92 -21.12
CA VAL A 585 -23.60 -24.87 -20.20
C VAL A 585 -22.94 -24.83 -18.81
N ALA A 586 -21.61 -24.73 -18.73
CA ALA A 586 -20.91 -24.58 -17.46
C ALA A 586 -21.31 -23.29 -16.72
N LEU A 587 -21.41 -22.15 -17.43
CA LEU A 587 -21.93 -20.89 -16.87
C LEU A 587 -23.39 -21.01 -16.41
N LEU A 588 -24.23 -21.74 -17.15
CA LEU A 588 -25.62 -21.96 -16.78
C LEU A 588 -25.73 -22.74 -15.46
N VAL A 589 -24.96 -23.83 -15.34
CA VAL A 589 -24.90 -24.64 -14.11
C VAL A 589 -24.39 -23.78 -12.95
N TRP A 590 -23.34 -23.00 -13.17
CA TRP A 590 -22.80 -22.09 -12.15
C TRP A 590 -23.85 -21.06 -11.69
N GLY A 591 -24.56 -20.41 -12.63
CA GLY A 591 -25.63 -19.46 -12.31
C GLY A 591 -26.78 -20.09 -11.52
N ILE A 592 -27.16 -21.32 -11.85
CA ILE A 592 -28.18 -22.08 -11.10
C ILE A 592 -27.67 -22.42 -9.69
N VAL A 593 -26.42 -22.82 -9.54
CA VAL A 593 -25.80 -23.11 -8.24
C VAL A 593 -25.78 -21.86 -7.35
N LEU A 594 -25.48 -20.69 -7.91
CA LEU A 594 -25.57 -19.41 -7.18
C LEU A 594 -27.00 -19.10 -6.70
N LEU A 595 -28.02 -19.34 -7.53
CA LEU A 595 -29.43 -19.18 -7.13
C LEU A 595 -29.82 -20.17 -6.01
N ILE A 596 -29.31 -21.40 -6.04
CA ILE A 596 -29.55 -22.40 -4.99
C ILE A 596 -28.86 -21.99 -3.68
N GLY A 597 -27.63 -21.48 -3.74
CA GLY A 597 -26.91 -20.96 -2.57
C GLY A 597 -27.63 -19.76 -1.95
N LEU A 598 -28.12 -18.85 -2.78
CA LEU A 598 -28.93 -17.71 -2.36
C LEU A 598 -30.23 -18.17 -1.67
N ALA A 599 -30.93 -19.14 -2.25
CA ALA A 599 -32.16 -19.72 -1.67
C ALA A 599 -31.91 -20.45 -0.33
N ARG A 600 -30.69 -20.93 -0.10
CA ARG A 600 -30.26 -21.55 1.17
C ARG A 600 -29.76 -20.53 2.21
N GLY A 601 -29.74 -19.24 1.89
CA GLY A 601 -29.31 -18.18 2.80
C GLY A 601 -27.79 -18.01 2.90
N THR A 602 -27.02 -18.55 1.95
CA THR A 602 -25.56 -18.37 1.87
C THR A 602 -25.22 -17.51 0.64
N PRO A 603 -25.27 -16.17 0.74
CA PRO A 603 -24.92 -15.27 -0.36
C PRO A 603 -23.39 -15.19 -0.51
N ASP A 604 -22.75 -16.28 -0.93
CA ASP A 604 -21.31 -16.35 -1.18
C ASP A 604 -21.06 -16.80 -2.63
N LEU A 605 -20.27 -16.03 -3.37
CA LEU A 605 -19.92 -16.28 -4.77
C LEU A 605 -19.00 -17.50 -4.93
N LEU A 606 -18.13 -17.79 -3.96
CA LEU A 606 -17.10 -18.83 -4.04
C LEU A 606 -17.51 -20.14 -3.37
N THR A 607 -18.40 -20.08 -2.36
CA THR A 607 -18.87 -21.28 -1.65
C THR A 607 -20.41 -21.41 -1.55
N PRO A 608 -21.15 -21.34 -2.67
CA PRO A 608 -22.62 -21.40 -2.68
C PRO A 608 -23.21 -22.72 -2.16
N LEU A 609 -22.40 -23.78 -2.07
CA LEU A 609 -22.81 -25.13 -1.66
C LEU A 609 -22.32 -25.55 -0.28
N LYS A 610 -21.68 -24.65 0.50
CA LYS A 610 -21.27 -24.98 1.88
C LYS A 610 -22.52 -25.44 2.65
N PRO A 611 -22.53 -26.66 3.19
CA PRO A 611 -23.71 -27.19 3.86
C PRO A 611 -24.01 -26.32 5.09
N VAL A 612 -25.23 -25.80 5.17
CA VAL A 612 -25.81 -25.38 6.44
C VAL A 612 -25.92 -26.66 7.27
N SER A 613 -24.95 -26.88 8.15
CA SER A 613 -24.94 -28.00 9.09
C SER A 613 -26.28 -28.01 9.80
N GLY A 614 -27.10 -29.04 9.56
CA GLY A 614 -28.45 -29.21 10.09
C GLY A 614 -28.49 -29.51 11.59
N GLY A 615 -27.91 -28.64 12.40
CA GLY A 615 -28.25 -28.49 13.81
C GLY A 615 -29.37 -27.47 13.93
N THR A 616 -30.43 -27.81 14.66
CA THR A 616 -31.44 -26.88 15.17
C THR A 616 -30.84 -25.50 15.42
N ALA A 617 -31.44 -24.47 14.81
CA ALA A 617 -31.07 -23.06 14.85
C ALA A 617 -30.43 -22.60 16.18
N ALA A 618 -29.14 -22.84 16.34
CA ALA A 618 -28.26 -21.84 16.91
C ALA A 618 -27.94 -20.96 15.71
N ALA A 619 -28.52 -19.77 15.68
CA ALA A 619 -28.03 -18.71 14.82
C ALA A 619 -26.51 -18.72 14.93
N THR A 620 -25.81 -19.04 13.84
CA THR A 620 -24.48 -18.48 13.63
C THR A 620 -24.72 -17.00 13.61
N ALA A 621 -24.62 -16.40 14.80
CA ALA A 621 -24.58 -14.97 15.01
C ALA A 621 -23.64 -14.43 13.94
N SER A 622 -24.18 -13.60 13.05
CA SER A 622 -23.34 -12.91 12.08
C SER A 622 -22.26 -12.18 12.87
N ALA A 623 -21.05 -11.97 12.33
CA ALA A 623 -20.03 -11.22 13.07
C ALA A 623 -20.57 -9.87 13.60
N HIS A 624 -21.56 -9.29 12.90
CA HIS A 624 -22.34 -8.13 13.35
C HIS A 624 -23.15 -8.29 14.64
N ASP A 625 -23.62 -9.48 15.01
CA ASP A 625 -24.34 -9.72 16.27
C ASP A 625 -23.38 -9.82 17.47
N LEU A 626 -22.07 -9.96 17.22
CA LEU A 626 -21.05 -9.96 18.27
C LEU A 626 -20.74 -8.55 18.77
N PHE A 627 -21.11 -7.50 18.03
CA PHE A 627 -20.78 -6.12 18.36
C PHE A 627 -22.02 -5.26 18.52
N GLU A 628 -21.99 -4.42 19.54
CA GLU A 628 -22.99 -3.37 19.68
C GLU A 628 -22.57 -2.11 18.93
N LYS A 629 -23.43 -1.60 18.05
CA LYS A 629 -23.12 -0.43 17.23
C LYS A 629 -23.12 0.85 18.04
N ILE A 630 -22.12 1.70 17.80
CA ILE A 630 -22.03 3.06 18.33
C ILE A 630 -21.68 4.06 17.22
N ASP A 631 -22.24 5.26 17.29
CA ASP A 631 -22.02 6.31 16.29
C ASP A 631 -21.25 7.51 16.85
N SER A 632 -21.21 7.66 18.19
CA SER A 632 -20.67 8.87 18.83
C SER A 632 -19.76 8.57 20.02
N PHE A 633 -18.93 9.56 20.34
CA PHE A 633 -18.02 9.49 21.49
C PHE A 633 -18.78 9.45 22.83
N GLU A 634 -19.99 10.02 22.90
CA GLU A 634 -20.82 9.99 24.10
C GLU A 634 -21.34 8.58 24.37
N GLN A 635 -21.74 7.86 23.32
CA GLN A 635 -22.15 6.45 23.43
C GLN A 635 -20.98 5.56 23.86
N LEU A 636 -19.77 5.82 23.36
CA LEU A 636 -18.56 5.15 23.83
C LEU A 636 -18.34 5.41 25.33
N GLN A 637 -18.34 6.68 25.75
CA GLN A 637 -18.11 7.04 27.15
C GLN A 637 -19.14 6.41 28.11
N ALA A 638 -20.40 6.28 27.69
CA ALA A 638 -21.43 5.63 28.50
C ALA A 638 -21.11 4.17 28.82
N ARG A 639 -20.29 3.49 28.00
CA ARG A 639 -19.90 2.07 28.18
C ARG A 639 -18.51 1.89 28.78
N LEU A 640 -17.73 2.96 28.86
CA LEU A 640 -16.44 2.96 29.56
C LEU A 640 -16.63 3.06 31.08
N GLY A 641 -15.71 2.50 31.86
CA GLY A 641 -15.72 2.64 33.32
C GLY A 641 -16.73 1.79 34.08
N GLN A 642 -17.44 0.87 33.40
CA GLN A 642 -18.43 -0.04 34.02
C GLN A 642 -17.78 -1.31 34.63
N GLY A 643 -16.47 -1.31 34.89
CA GLY A 643 -15.76 -2.44 35.49
C GLY A 643 -15.52 -3.63 34.54
N LYS A 644 -15.86 -3.51 33.26
CA LYS A 644 -15.54 -4.49 32.20
C LYS A 644 -14.64 -3.84 31.14
N PRO A 645 -13.66 -4.58 30.59
CA PRO A 645 -12.84 -4.06 29.51
C PRO A 645 -13.69 -3.94 28.24
N VAL A 646 -13.43 -2.90 27.45
CA VAL A 646 -14.18 -2.60 26.22
C VAL A 646 -13.28 -2.82 25.02
N LEU A 647 -13.79 -3.51 24.01
CA LEU A 647 -13.16 -3.66 22.71
C LEU A 647 -13.98 -2.83 21.73
N LEU A 648 -13.37 -1.83 21.12
CA LEU A 648 -13.99 -0.97 20.12
C LEU A 648 -13.39 -1.25 18.74
N ASP A 649 -14.20 -1.74 17.83
CA ASP A 649 -13.85 -1.98 16.43
C ASP A 649 -14.31 -0.81 15.53
N PHE A 650 -13.42 -0.23 14.74
CA PHE A 650 -13.76 0.72 13.67
C PHE A 650 -13.93 -0.02 12.36
N TYR A 651 -15.16 -0.02 11.85
CA TYR A 651 -15.58 -0.81 10.71
C TYR A 651 -16.14 0.07 9.59
N ALA A 652 -16.01 -0.38 8.33
CA ALA A 652 -16.77 0.17 7.22
C ALA A 652 -17.04 -0.88 6.13
N ASP A 653 -18.19 -0.79 5.44
CA ASP A 653 -18.53 -1.72 4.35
C ASP A 653 -17.56 -1.63 3.15
N TRP A 654 -17.00 -0.45 2.91
CA TRP A 654 -16.02 -0.22 1.85
C TRP A 654 -14.60 -0.68 2.22
N CYS A 655 -14.38 -1.13 3.45
CA CYS A 655 -13.07 -1.55 3.96
C CYS A 655 -12.88 -3.06 3.76
N VAL A 656 -12.08 -3.43 2.74
CA VAL A 656 -11.79 -4.83 2.40
C VAL A 656 -11.14 -5.57 3.58
N SER A 657 -10.18 -4.93 4.24
CA SER A 657 -9.50 -5.46 5.41
C SER A 657 -10.44 -5.70 6.60
N CYS A 658 -11.51 -4.91 6.73
CA CYS A 658 -12.52 -5.09 7.77
C CYS A 658 -13.33 -6.37 7.50
N LYS A 659 -13.80 -6.54 6.25
CA LYS A 659 -14.49 -7.76 5.81
C LYS A 659 -13.62 -9.00 5.92
N GLU A 660 -12.32 -8.87 5.65
CA GLU A 660 -11.34 -9.94 5.85
C GLU A 660 -11.27 -10.38 7.32
N MET A 661 -11.14 -9.43 8.26
CA MET A 661 -11.14 -9.73 9.69
C MET A 661 -12.47 -10.35 10.16
N GLU A 662 -13.62 -9.89 9.67
CA GLU A 662 -14.91 -10.51 9.97
C GLU A 662 -14.99 -11.96 9.48
N ARG A 663 -14.46 -12.22 8.28
CA ARG A 663 -14.56 -13.52 7.60
C ARG A 663 -13.59 -14.57 8.13
N PHE A 664 -12.40 -14.15 8.57
CA PHE A 664 -11.33 -15.06 8.98
C PHE A 664 -11.01 -14.97 10.47
N THR A 665 -10.97 -13.76 11.05
CA THR A 665 -10.50 -13.52 12.43
C THR A 665 -11.63 -13.61 13.45
N PHE A 666 -12.75 -12.90 13.25
CA PHE A 666 -13.88 -12.90 14.19
C PHE A 666 -14.76 -14.15 14.09
N SER A 667 -14.65 -14.89 12.98
CA SER A 667 -15.30 -16.19 12.82
C SER A 667 -14.62 -17.32 13.61
N ASP A 668 -13.39 -17.13 14.07
CA ASP A 668 -12.63 -18.16 14.78
C ASP A 668 -13.22 -18.44 16.19
N PRO A 669 -13.48 -19.71 16.56
CA PRO A 669 -14.08 -20.04 17.86
C PRO A 669 -13.25 -19.61 19.08
N GLN A 670 -11.90 -19.59 18.98
CA GLN A 670 -11.04 -19.16 20.07
C GLN A 670 -11.15 -17.65 20.28
N VAL A 671 -11.17 -16.89 19.19
CA VAL A 671 -11.35 -15.43 19.21
C VAL A 671 -12.71 -15.07 19.81
N GLN A 672 -13.80 -15.72 19.39
CA GLN A 672 -15.14 -15.47 19.94
C GLN A 672 -15.23 -15.76 21.44
N THR A 673 -14.56 -16.80 21.92
CA THR A 673 -14.55 -17.16 23.35
C THR A 673 -13.86 -16.09 24.19
N LEU A 674 -12.77 -15.50 23.69
CA LEU A 674 -12.05 -14.42 24.35
C LEU A 674 -12.82 -13.10 24.28
N MET A 675 -13.44 -12.78 23.13
CA MET A 675 -14.24 -11.56 22.95
C MET A 675 -15.45 -11.48 23.88
N LYS A 676 -16.06 -12.61 24.27
CA LYS A 676 -17.16 -12.65 25.26
C LYS A 676 -16.78 -12.08 26.63
N GLN A 677 -15.50 -11.93 26.93
CA GLN A 677 -15.01 -11.34 28.19
C GLN A 677 -14.90 -9.81 28.14
N PHE A 678 -15.11 -9.22 26.95
CA PHE A 678 -15.14 -7.78 26.70
C PHE A 678 -16.58 -7.31 26.46
N VAL A 679 -16.79 -6.01 26.63
CA VAL A 679 -17.91 -5.32 26.00
C VAL A 679 -17.45 -4.96 24.58
N THR A 680 -18.00 -5.62 23.59
CA THR A 680 -17.66 -5.46 22.17
C THR A 680 -18.54 -4.38 21.54
N LEU A 681 -17.92 -3.27 21.15
CA LEU A 681 -18.55 -2.14 20.47
C LEU A 681 -17.99 -2.05 19.05
N GLN A 682 -18.82 -1.65 18.09
CA GLN A 682 -18.41 -1.39 16.72
C GLN A 682 -18.84 0.02 16.31
N ALA A 683 -17.88 0.84 15.91
CA ALA A 683 -18.12 2.12 15.25
C ALA A 683 -18.21 1.89 13.74
N ASP A 684 -19.44 1.86 13.23
CA ASP A 684 -19.73 1.69 11.79
C ASP A 684 -19.58 3.02 11.07
N VAL A 685 -18.36 3.30 10.60
CA VAL A 685 -18.02 4.57 9.94
C VAL A 685 -18.36 4.58 8.45
N THR A 686 -19.14 3.62 7.95
CA THR A 686 -19.52 3.50 6.53
C THR A 686 -20.11 4.80 5.98
N ALA A 687 -21.04 5.43 6.71
CA ALA A 687 -21.67 6.68 6.32
C ALA A 687 -20.77 7.93 6.50
N ASN A 688 -19.65 7.80 7.22
CA ASN A 688 -18.66 8.85 7.47
C ASN A 688 -19.27 10.22 7.85
N THR A 689 -20.22 10.21 8.79
CA THR A 689 -20.93 11.40 9.27
C THR A 689 -19.98 12.36 10.02
N ALA A 690 -20.45 13.57 10.33
CA ALA A 690 -19.67 14.53 11.13
C ALA A 690 -19.29 13.96 12.51
N GLU A 691 -20.16 13.12 13.09
CA GLU A 691 -19.97 12.45 14.37
C GLU A 691 -18.87 11.38 14.26
N HIS A 692 -18.88 10.57 13.19
CA HIS A 692 -17.83 9.58 12.92
C HIS A 692 -16.46 10.23 12.78
N LYS A 693 -16.38 11.36 12.03
CA LYS A 693 -15.14 12.12 11.87
C LYS A 693 -14.65 12.72 13.19
N ALA A 694 -15.56 13.21 14.02
CA ALA A 694 -15.22 13.74 15.33
C ALA A 694 -14.71 12.62 16.27
N LEU A 695 -15.34 11.45 16.24
CA LEU A 695 -14.93 10.27 17.01
C LEU A 695 -13.52 9.80 16.61
N MET A 696 -13.29 9.61 15.30
CA MET A 696 -11.98 9.21 14.76
C MET A 696 -10.89 10.24 15.08
N LYS A 697 -11.17 11.54 14.91
CA LYS A 697 -10.23 12.62 15.23
C LYS A 697 -9.86 12.65 16.71
N LYS A 698 -10.82 12.46 17.62
CA LYS A 698 -10.58 12.43 19.07
C LYS A 698 -9.72 11.23 19.49
N LEU A 699 -9.92 10.09 18.85
CA LEU A 699 -9.19 8.85 19.15
C LEU A 699 -7.88 8.70 18.36
N GLY A 700 -7.60 9.62 17.42
CA GLY A 700 -6.41 9.60 16.58
C GLY A 700 -6.40 8.45 15.58
N ILE A 701 -7.57 8.13 15.01
CA ILE A 701 -7.76 7.09 13.99
C ILE A 701 -7.92 7.76 12.63
N ILE A 702 -7.15 7.29 11.64
CA ILE A 702 -7.15 7.84 10.27
C ILE A 702 -8.18 7.12 9.39
N GLY A 703 -8.46 5.85 9.68
CA GLY A 703 -9.48 5.05 9.01
C GLY A 703 -9.56 3.62 9.55
N PRO A 704 -10.57 2.84 9.10
CA PRO A 704 -10.73 1.44 9.44
C PRO A 704 -9.83 0.52 8.57
N PRO A 705 -9.50 -0.72 9.01
CA PRO A 705 -9.87 -1.32 10.30
C PRO A 705 -8.95 -0.82 11.40
N ALA A 706 -9.55 -0.45 12.54
CA ALA A 706 -8.80 -0.12 13.73
C ALA A 706 -9.53 -0.63 14.98
N ILE A 707 -8.85 -1.40 15.82
CA ILE A 707 -9.42 -1.96 17.04
C ILE A 707 -8.70 -1.36 18.25
N LEU A 708 -9.48 -0.77 19.15
CA LEU A 708 -9.01 -0.14 20.38
C LEU A 708 -9.48 -0.96 21.57
N PHE A 709 -8.60 -1.09 22.56
CA PHE A 709 -8.92 -1.77 23.81
C PHE A 709 -8.93 -0.75 24.95
N PHE A 710 -9.94 -0.82 25.80
CA PHE A 710 -10.06 -0.01 27.01
C PHE A 710 -10.06 -0.90 28.25
N ASP A 711 -9.35 -0.45 29.27
CA ASP A 711 -9.33 -1.11 30.58
C ASP A 711 -10.69 -0.96 31.30
N PRO A 712 -10.94 -1.71 32.38
CA PRO A 712 -12.17 -1.60 33.17
C PRO A 712 -12.44 -0.20 33.77
N LEU A 713 -11.42 0.65 33.85
CA LEU A 713 -11.49 2.03 34.32
C LEU A 713 -11.81 3.02 33.18
N GLY A 714 -11.95 2.54 31.95
CA GLY A 714 -12.26 3.35 30.77
C GLY A 714 -11.06 4.03 30.12
N ARG A 715 -9.82 3.65 30.48
CA ARG A 715 -8.60 4.17 29.87
C ARG A 715 -8.19 3.30 28.69
N GLU A 716 -7.82 3.95 27.58
CA GLU A 716 -7.35 3.25 26.40
C GLU A 716 -5.97 2.61 26.62
N ILE A 717 -5.85 1.32 26.29
CA ILE A 717 -4.59 0.58 26.27
C ILE A 717 -3.96 0.74 24.88
N LYS A 718 -3.38 1.93 24.63
CA LYS A 718 -2.83 2.30 23.31
C LYS A 718 -1.81 1.30 22.75
N ALA A 719 -1.07 0.61 23.63
CA ALA A 719 -0.05 -0.39 23.24
C ALA A 719 -0.64 -1.65 22.59
N LEU A 720 -1.93 -1.92 22.76
CA LEU A 720 -2.62 -3.07 22.16
C LEU A 720 -3.54 -2.66 21.00
N ARG A 721 -3.48 -1.40 20.57
CA ARG A 721 -4.25 -0.92 19.42
C ARG A 721 -3.83 -1.71 18.18
N VAL A 722 -4.82 -2.23 17.46
CA VAL A 722 -4.62 -2.93 16.20
C VAL A 722 -5.04 -1.98 15.08
N VAL A 723 -4.17 -1.78 14.10
CA VAL A 723 -4.45 -1.01 12.88
C VAL A 723 -4.11 -1.91 11.71
N GLY A 724 -5.07 -2.15 10.81
CA GLY A 724 -4.93 -3.16 9.75
C GLY A 724 -5.43 -4.54 10.17
N THR A 725 -5.13 -5.55 9.36
CA THR A 725 -5.58 -6.93 9.55
C THR A 725 -4.66 -7.71 10.48
N GLN A 726 -5.24 -8.59 11.31
CA GLN A 726 -4.49 -9.57 12.09
C GLN A 726 -5.06 -10.96 11.87
N SER A 727 -4.20 -11.97 11.82
CA SER A 727 -4.64 -13.36 11.76
C SER A 727 -5.34 -13.79 13.06
N PRO A 728 -6.14 -14.88 13.06
CA PRO A 728 -6.85 -15.35 14.25
C PRO A 728 -5.95 -15.58 15.46
N GLU A 729 -4.76 -16.15 15.24
CA GLU A 729 -3.81 -16.50 16.30
C GLU A 729 -3.19 -15.25 16.93
N GLU A 730 -2.83 -14.27 16.10
CA GLU A 730 -2.28 -13.00 16.54
C GLU A 730 -3.31 -12.17 17.31
N PHE A 731 -4.52 -12.09 16.77
CA PHE A 731 -5.62 -11.36 17.41
C PHE A 731 -6.01 -12.01 18.75
N ALA A 732 -6.04 -13.35 18.82
CA ALA A 732 -6.26 -14.07 20.07
C ALA A 732 -5.14 -13.79 21.10
N ALA A 733 -3.88 -13.65 20.67
CA ALA A 733 -2.79 -13.26 21.55
C ALA A 733 -2.96 -11.82 22.07
N THR A 734 -3.40 -10.89 21.22
CA THR A 734 -3.72 -9.50 21.60
C THR A 734 -4.86 -9.45 22.62
N LEU A 735 -5.94 -10.21 22.41
CA LEU A 735 -7.07 -10.33 23.34
C LEU A 735 -6.62 -10.85 24.71
N ARG A 736 -5.76 -11.88 24.75
CA ARG A 736 -5.21 -12.41 26.01
C ARG A 736 -4.36 -11.38 26.74
N LYS A 737 -3.54 -10.59 26.03
CA LYS A 737 -2.77 -9.48 26.62
C LYS A 737 -3.66 -8.39 27.20
N ALA A 738 -4.74 -8.04 26.49
CA ALA A 738 -5.72 -7.06 26.96
C ALA A 738 -6.48 -7.53 28.22
N LEU A 739 -6.75 -8.84 28.34
CA LEU A 739 -7.34 -9.43 29.55
C LEU A 739 -6.35 -9.58 30.71
N ALA A 740 -5.08 -9.85 30.41
CA ALA A 740 -4.03 -10.05 31.41
C ALA A 740 -3.68 -8.77 32.19
N GLY A 741 -3.91 -7.59 31.60
CA GLY A 741 -3.80 -6.29 32.28
C GLY A 741 -4.79 -6.06 33.43
N ARG A 742 -5.61 -7.06 33.81
CA ARG A 742 -6.48 -7.07 35.00
C ARG A 742 -5.74 -7.26 36.33
N ARG A 743 -4.48 -7.71 36.32
CA ARG A 743 -3.73 -8.05 37.55
C ARG A 743 -2.85 -6.92 38.04
#